data_AF-A0A970FQW7-F1
#
_entry.id   AF-A0A970FQW7-F1
#
_cell.length_a   1.000
_cell.length_b   1.000
_cell.length_c   1.000
_cell.angle_alpha   90.00
_cell.angle_beta   90.00
_cell.angle_gamma   90.00
#
_symmetry.space_group_name_H-M   'P 1'
#
loop_
_entity.id
_entity.type
_entity.pdbx_description
1 polymer ?
#
loop_
_entity_poly.entity_id
_entity_poly.type
_entity_poly.pdbx_seq_one_letter_code
_entity_poly.pdbx_strand_id
1 'polypeptide(L)'
;MNKPHEPTEDRPAGCLNAYDFGASGSSLEVHGQATAGSCRVILDEPGDFQTGQGVALTRCNPHTIQATLWGPHQAGSSARQIDAEVEYRGYDGTAGSWVVLMLDVDPDCPEVFRWTDDLGRTWHENVPMSFDWQMLSDGFEVRFHPFAWEEGWTAVFSASDQLITEVSAVEGNVLTLKDVANRTCACVVRHNDSAALQRGIDAALAAGKNLYVPNGHYRLADTLFVENAESFTLLGERAERTVFDNAPGIEGIRKSGETRMENSLFGPCLALLNGTEVNIKNLTLQGGMGFSERDQAGLIDTRGGTHIWGMYFKRSYGIRTKDTERVLIENCHARRMSTEAFYSQGSHRTPDGEPAHYTRSITYLRCSVEDCARNAFNNNDKAENTALINCRIRDVGGCSWEGASRFVRMTGCYVRNAGTVAMGNVRSRDESYEKLGSGQHIIADNVFESSCPYGGYMIRAGACATQIIIRNNLFVNFNSSAIQIMGDTGERDLPPENAIITGNSIDLTAEEGPSQPRTAISITAQDVTVSDNQIFVRGQTDEQVTGIALRDDALRVIVHDNLLRGCGIGITSERVYGAVGNILDEKSFTRLSPAWGGTPSYLRRRSHRYAGWHLVWLGDDGTDTDVSIVDAFDPENRVFHLRSPRIMKPGERFCLYNPEGTFWNLHDNMIYGSSRPLALDSFGRTGASVRNNLT
;
A
#
# COMPACT_ATOMS: atom_id res chain seq x y z
N MET A 1 15.92 10.50 37.12
CA MET A 1 16.21 11.84 36.58
C MET A 1 17.34 11.72 35.57
N ASN A 2 17.02 11.60 34.28
CA ASN A 2 18.01 11.86 33.24
C ASN A 2 17.98 13.36 33.00
N LYS A 3 19.09 14.06 33.28
CA LYS A 3 19.28 15.44 32.79
C LYS A 3 19.09 15.44 31.26
N PRO A 4 18.63 16.55 30.66
CA PRO A 4 18.76 16.73 29.22
C PRO A 4 20.22 16.45 28.85
N HIS A 5 20.43 15.59 27.85
CA HIS A 5 21.76 15.27 27.36
C HIS A 5 22.43 16.60 26.99
N GLU A 6 23.54 16.96 27.67
CA GLU A 6 24.35 18.09 27.23
C GLU A 6 24.69 17.88 25.75
N PRO A 7 24.56 18.92 24.90
CA PRO A 7 24.85 18.80 23.47
C PRO A 7 26.26 18.26 23.32
N THR A 8 26.38 17.05 22.76
CA THR A 8 27.69 16.45 22.48
C THR A 8 28.45 17.38 21.54
N GLU A 9 29.69 17.72 21.88
CA GLU A 9 30.58 18.58 21.08
C GLU A 9 30.87 18.03 19.66
N ASP A 10 30.48 16.78 19.37
CA ASP A 10 30.62 16.12 18.07
C ASP A 10 29.55 16.53 17.03
N ARG A 11 29.23 17.83 16.92
CA ARG A 11 28.40 18.34 15.81
C ARG A 11 29.17 18.24 14.49
N PRO A 12 28.61 17.60 13.45
CA PRO A 12 29.24 17.59 12.14
C PRO A 12 29.43 19.01 11.61
N ALA A 13 30.64 19.31 11.11
CA ALA A 13 30.94 20.62 10.55
C ALA A 13 29.94 21.01 9.45
N GLY A 14 29.49 22.27 9.45
CA GLY A 14 28.57 22.79 8.43
C GLY A 14 27.08 22.52 8.65
N CYS A 15 26.69 21.79 9.70
CA CYS A 15 25.27 21.61 10.07
C CYS A 15 24.80 22.72 11.02
N LEU A 16 23.50 23.07 11.04
CA LEU A 16 22.79 23.73 12.15
C LEU A 16 22.30 22.67 13.16
N ASN A 17 22.08 23.01 14.43
CA ASN A 17 21.58 22.05 15.44
C ASN A 17 20.11 22.34 15.77
N ALA A 18 19.25 21.33 15.71
CA ALA A 18 17.82 21.44 16.04
C ALA A 18 17.54 22.05 17.44
N TYR A 19 18.39 21.79 18.43
CA TYR A 19 18.25 22.37 19.77
C TYR A 19 18.40 23.90 19.78
N ASP A 20 19.18 24.47 18.86
CA ASP A 20 19.34 25.93 18.73
C ASP A 20 18.01 26.61 18.34
N PHE A 21 17.01 25.84 17.89
CA PHE A 21 15.68 26.31 17.48
C PHE A 21 14.56 25.94 18.45
N GLY A 22 14.92 25.39 19.62
CA GLY A 22 14.00 25.06 20.71
C GLY A 22 13.40 23.66 20.65
N ALA A 23 13.93 22.75 19.83
CA ALA A 23 13.50 21.36 19.83
C ALA A 23 13.92 20.72 21.16
N SER A 24 13.00 20.04 21.84
CA SER A 24 13.25 19.42 23.14
C SER A 24 13.96 18.07 22.98
N GLY A 25 13.49 17.23 22.04
CA GLY A 25 13.87 15.82 21.94
C GLY A 25 13.53 15.02 23.21
N SER A 26 12.64 15.53 24.06
CA SER A 26 12.34 14.93 25.37
C SER A 26 11.22 13.92 25.28
N SER A 27 11.47 12.71 25.80
CA SER A 27 10.43 11.68 25.94
C SER A 27 9.52 11.92 27.15
N LEU A 28 9.73 12.99 27.93
CA LEU A 28 9.03 13.22 29.19
C LEU A 28 7.51 13.31 28.98
N GLU A 29 6.79 12.71 29.92
CA GLU A 29 5.34 12.85 30.06
C GLU A 29 5.06 13.20 31.52
N VAL A 30 4.26 14.24 31.75
CA VAL A 30 3.96 14.74 33.09
C VAL A 30 2.46 14.79 33.30
N HIS A 31 1.99 14.25 34.41
CA HIS A 31 0.59 14.33 34.79
C HIS A 31 0.24 15.71 35.35
N GLY A 32 -0.98 16.15 35.14
CA GLY A 32 -1.46 17.42 35.67
C GLY A 32 -2.96 17.59 35.63
N GLN A 33 -3.41 18.80 35.97
CA GLN A 33 -4.80 19.22 35.98
C GLN A 33 -4.98 20.45 35.10
N ALA A 34 -5.86 20.31 34.10
CA ALA A 34 -6.36 21.40 33.29
C ALA A 34 -7.73 21.86 33.81
N THR A 35 -8.01 23.15 33.68
CA THR A 35 -9.30 23.76 34.06
C THR A 35 -9.93 24.38 32.82
N ALA A 36 -11.21 24.10 32.57
CA ALA A 36 -11.95 24.69 31.47
C ALA A 36 -11.89 26.24 31.50
N GLY A 37 -11.61 26.85 30.35
CA GLY A 37 -11.46 28.29 30.18
C GLY A 37 -10.15 28.88 30.75
N SER A 38 -9.22 28.03 31.20
CA SER A 38 -7.94 28.46 31.78
C SER A 38 -6.77 28.17 30.84
N CYS A 39 -5.84 29.12 30.74
CA CYS A 39 -4.51 28.93 30.17
C CYS A 39 -3.53 28.25 31.14
N ARG A 40 -3.90 28.07 32.41
CA ARG A 40 -3.01 27.50 33.44
C ARG A 40 -3.27 26.02 33.61
N VAL A 41 -2.19 25.24 33.61
CA VAL A 41 -2.18 23.80 33.91
C VAL A 41 -1.25 23.57 35.09
N ILE A 42 -1.75 22.85 36.09
CA ILE A 42 -1.00 22.51 37.30
C ILE A 42 -0.46 21.10 37.12
N LEU A 43 0.85 20.98 37.01
CA LEU A 43 1.54 19.71 36.90
C LEU A 43 1.77 19.08 38.29
N ASP A 44 1.83 17.76 38.34
CA ASP A 44 2.22 17.04 39.55
C ASP A 44 3.71 17.31 39.90
N GLU A 45 4.54 17.50 38.88
CA GLU A 45 5.95 17.89 38.96
C GLU A 45 6.34 18.82 37.79
N PRO A 46 7.38 19.67 37.90
CA PRO A 46 7.61 20.75 36.93
C PRO A 46 8.03 20.29 35.53
N GLY A 47 8.57 19.07 35.41
CA GLY A 47 9.11 18.53 34.17
C GLY A 47 10.32 19.31 33.62
N ASP A 48 10.57 19.20 32.31
CA ASP A 48 11.66 19.87 31.58
C ASP A 48 11.15 20.87 30.52
N PHE A 49 9.92 21.35 30.68
CA PHE A 49 9.29 22.33 29.79
C PHE A 49 9.91 23.73 29.94
N GLN A 50 9.98 24.46 28.83
CA GLN A 50 10.51 25.82 28.75
C GLN A 50 9.55 26.74 27.98
N THR A 51 9.59 28.04 28.29
CA THR A 51 8.86 29.06 27.52
C THR A 51 9.23 29.00 26.03
N GLY A 52 8.22 29.04 25.16
CA GLY A 52 8.34 28.96 23.71
C GLY A 52 8.34 27.54 23.14
N GLN A 53 8.31 26.50 23.98
CA GLN A 53 8.18 25.12 23.52
C GLN A 53 6.73 24.75 23.25
N GLY A 54 6.52 23.93 22.21
CA GLY A 54 5.23 23.32 21.93
C GLY A 54 4.93 22.19 22.92
N VAL A 55 3.66 22.04 23.30
CA VAL A 55 3.18 20.96 24.15
C VAL A 55 1.85 20.40 23.65
N ALA A 56 1.59 19.15 23.96
CA ALA A 56 0.33 18.44 23.73
C ALA A 56 -0.25 17.97 25.06
N LEU A 57 -1.53 18.26 25.31
CA LEU A 57 -2.23 17.89 26.53
C LEU A 57 -3.45 17.02 26.24
N THR A 58 -3.54 15.84 26.82
CA THR A 58 -4.69 14.93 26.61
C THR A 58 -5.93 15.37 27.40
N ARG A 59 -7.12 14.92 26.99
CA ARG A 59 -8.44 15.04 27.65
C ARG A 59 -9.03 16.44 27.83
N CYS A 60 -8.23 17.48 27.63
CA CYS A 60 -8.60 18.84 28.01
C CYS A 60 -9.22 19.66 26.86
N ASN A 61 -9.30 19.09 25.66
CA ASN A 61 -9.89 19.71 24.49
C ASN A 61 -10.64 18.70 23.59
N PRO A 62 -11.69 18.00 24.07
CA PRO A 62 -12.56 17.19 23.20
C PRO A 62 -13.18 18.03 22.07
N HIS A 63 -12.99 17.60 20.83
CA HIS A 63 -13.59 18.19 19.63
C HIS A 63 -13.61 17.18 18.46
N THR A 64 -14.43 17.48 17.46
CA THR A 64 -14.47 16.73 16.19
C THR A 64 -13.40 17.27 15.24
N ILE A 65 -12.54 16.38 14.74
CA ILE A 65 -11.50 16.70 13.76
C ILE A 65 -12.05 16.63 12.33
N GLN A 66 -12.88 15.63 12.04
CA GLN A 66 -13.38 15.37 10.69
C GLN A 66 -14.77 14.73 10.74
N ALA A 67 -15.64 15.13 9.82
CA ALA A 67 -16.94 14.50 9.57
C ALA A 67 -17.14 14.34 8.06
N THR A 68 -17.06 13.11 7.56
CA THR A 68 -17.17 12.82 6.12
C THR A 68 -18.23 11.79 5.79
N LEU A 69 -18.89 11.99 4.66
CA LEU A 69 -19.85 11.08 4.08
C LEU A 69 -19.23 10.42 2.85
N TRP A 70 -19.23 9.09 2.82
CA TRP A 70 -18.67 8.24 1.78
C TRP A 70 -19.76 7.52 1.01
N GLY A 71 -19.68 7.56 -0.32
CA GLY A 71 -20.68 6.98 -1.22
C GLY A 71 -21.20 7.95 -2.27
N PRO A 72 -22.37 7.66 -2.89
CA PRO A 72 -23.22 6.50 -2.63
C PRO A 72 -22.52 5.17 -3.02
N HIS A 73 -23.08 4.01 -2.68
CA HIS A 73 -22.45 2.68 -2.86
C HIS A 73 -21.81 2.49 -4.25
N GLN A 74 -22.52 2.93 -5.29
CA GLN A 74 -22.10 2.85 -6.69
C GLN A 74 -20.94 3.80 -7.05
N ALA A 75 -20.76 4.88 -6.31
CA ALA A 75 -19.71 5.89 -6.52
C ALA A 75 -18.38 5.55 -5.84
N GLY A 76 -18.27 4.40 -5.17
CA GLY A 76 -17.02 3.90 -4.61
C GLY A 76 -16.49 4.77 -3.46
N SER A 77 -15.18 5.02 -3.49
CA SER A 77 -14.44 5.80 -2.48
C SER A 77 -14.65 7.32 -2.60
N SER A 78 -15.79 7.75 -3.15
CA SER A 78 -16.13 9.17 -3.24
C SER A 78 -16.51 9.69 -1.86
N ALA A 79 -15.91 10.80 -1.44
CA ALA A 79 -16.12 11.36 -0.11
C ALA A 79 -16.35 12.87 -0.17
N ARG A 80 -17.18 13.37 0.75
CA ARG A 80 -17.39 14.80 0.98
C ARG A 80 -17.55 15.09 2.48
N GLN A 81 -17.42 16.36 2.86
CA GLN A 81 -17.80 16.78 4.22
C GLN A 81 -19.30 16.55 4.42
N ILE A 82 -19.66 16.15 5.63
CA ILE A 82 -21.06 16.12 6.09
C ILE A 82 -21.51 17.58 6.27
N ASP A 83 -22.71 17.89 5.80
CA ASP A 83 -23.35 19.20 6.01
C ASP A 83 -24.39 19.09 7.11
N ALA A 84 -25.51 18.44 6.80
CA ALA A 84 -26.64 18.27 7.73
C ALA A 84 -27.23 16.86 7.70
N GLU A 85 -26.66 15.91 6.95
CA GLU A 85 -27.23 14.57 6.78
C GLU A 85 -27.26 13.78 8.08
N VAL A 86 -26.23 13.96 8.90
CA VAL A 86 -26.11 13.30 10.20
C VAL A 86 -25.35 14.18 11.16
N GLU A 87 -25.86 14.27 12.38
CA GLU A 87 -25.22 14.97 13.49
C GLU A 87 -24.65 13.99 14.50
N TYR A 88 -23.63 14.44 15.22
CA TYR A 88 -22.88 13.68 16.20
C TYR A 88 -22.56 14.55 17.42
N ARG A 89 -22.68 13.98 18.62
CA ARG A 89 -22.29 14.64 19.87
C ARG A 89 -21.86 13.64 20.94
N GLY A 90 -21.44 14.16 22.10
CA GLY A 90 -21.22 13.39 23.31
C GLY A 90 -19.80 12.90 23.51
N TYR A 91 -18.91 13.09 22.53
CA TYR A 91 -17.49 12.87 22.73
C TYR A 91 -16.94 13.77 23.84
N ASP A 92 -16.42 13.14 24.87
CA ASP A 92 -15.99 13.82 26.07
C ASP A 92 -14.46 13.65 26.31
N GLY A 93 -13.78 12.87 25.46
CA GLY A 93 -12.34 12.60 25.55
C GLY A 93 -11.97 11.38 26.38
N THR A 94 -12.93 10.66 26.98
CA THR A 94 -12.63 9.46 27.78
C THR A 94 -12.40 8.21 26.93
N ALA A 95 -12.97 8.15 25.72
CA ALA A 95 -12.81 7.04 24.76
C ALA A 95 -11.41 6.98 24.11
N GLY A 96 -10.54 7.96 24.36
CA GLY A 96 -9.14 7.99 23.93
C GLY A 96 -8.81 9.17 23.03
N SER A 97 -7.52 9.47 22.83
CA SER A 97 -7.08 10.68 22.13
C SER A 97 -7.32 10.72 20.63
N TRP A 98 -7.71 9.61 20.01
CA TRP A 98 -8.10 9.57 18.60
C TRP A 98 -9.14 8.48 18.39
N VAL A 99 -10.40 8.90 18.29
CA VAL A 99 -11.56 8.03 18.06
C VAL A 99 -12.04 8.19 16.63
N VAL A 100 -12.44 7.08 16.01
CA VAL A 100 -13.10 7.06 14.70
C VAL A 100 -14.38 6.26 14.85
N LEU A 101 -15.52 6.91 14.63
CA LEU A 101 -16.85 6.30 14.60
C LEU A 101 -17.32 6.22 13.14
N MET A 102 -17.75 5.04 12.70
CA MET A 102 -18.33 4.85 11.37
C MET A 102 -19.77 4.36 11.49
N LEU A 103 -20.69 5.00 10.78
CA LEU A 103 -22.08 4.61 10.62
C LEU A 103 -22.26 4.13 9.18
N ASP A 104 -22.74 2.91 8.99
CA ASP A 104 -22.81 2.26 7.69
C ASP A 104 -24.26 1.87 7.39
N VAL A 105 -24.81 2.45 6.31
CA VAL A 105 -26.18 2.22 5.86
C VAL A 105 -26.14 1.36 4.59
N ASP A 106 -26.72 0.18 4.69
CA ASP A 106 -26.84 -0.78 3.60
C ASP A 106 -27.96 -0.35 2.64
N PRO A 107 -27.71 -0.19 1.33
CA PRO A 107 -28.77 0.14 0.38
C PRO A 107 -29.89 -0.91 0.32
N ASP A 108 -29.61 -2.17 0.70
CA ASP A 108 -30.62 -3.24 0.74
C ASP A 108 -31.51 -3.17 1.99
N CYS A 109 -31.12 -2.42 3.03
CA CYS A 109 -31.86 -2.26 4.29
C CYS A 109 -31.71 -0.83 4.84
N PRO A 110 -32.18 0.21 4.13
CA PRO A 110 -31.87 1.61 4.44
C PRO A 110 -32.57 2.16 5.69
N GLU A 111 -33.52 1.43 6.25
CA GLU A 111 -34.21 1.76 7.49
C GLU A 111 -33.40 1.46 8.76
N VAL A 112 -32.28 0.75 8.64
CA VAL A 112 -31.35 0.47 9.74
C VAL A 112 -29.94 0.91 9.37
N PHE A 113 -29.11 1.11 10.39
CA PHE A 113 -27.67 1.27 10.22
C PHE A 113 -26.93 0.34 11.18
N ARG A 114 -25.71 -0.05 10.82
CA ARG A 114 -24.74 -0.61 11.76
C ARG A 114 -23.62 0.40 11.98
N TRP A 115 -22.82 0.17 13.00
CA TRP A 115 -21.72 1.08 13.30
C TRP A 115 -20.53 0.35 13.92
N THR A 116 -19.40 1.03 13.97
CA THR A 116 -18.13 0.55 14.52
C THR A 116 -17.34 1.74 15.08
N ASP A 117 -16.67 1.52 16.20
CA ASP A 117 -15.71 2.44 16.83
C ASP A 117 -14.26 1.90 16.79
N ASP A 118 -14.04 0.79 16.07
CA ASP A 118 -12.77 0.10 15.95
C ASP A 118 -12.33 -0.10 14.48
N LEU A 119 -12.73 0.82 13.59
CA LEU A 119 -12.40 0.80 12.16
C LEU A 119 -12.88 -0.48 11.44
N GLY A 120 -14.03 -1.00 11.84
CA GLY A 120 -14.71 -2.11 11.17
C GLY A 120 -14.09 -3.49 11.44
N ARG A 121 -13.24 -3.60 12.46
CA ARG A 121 -12.81 -4.92 12.97
C ARG A 121 -13.98 -5.64 13.60
N THR A 122 -14.82 -4.90 14.32
CA THR A 122 -16.11 -5.37 14.82
C THR A 122 -17.22 -4.41 14.40
N TRP A 123 -18.40 -4.98 14.15
CA TRP A 123 -19.61 -4.22 13.82
C TRP A 123 -20.64 -4.48 14.92
N HIS A 124 -21.23 -3.41 15.44
CA HIS A 124 -22.34 -3.50 16.37
C HIS A 124 -23.63 -3.94 15.66
N GLU A 125 -24.60 -4.40 16.45
CA GLU A 125 -25.91 -4.81 15.95
C GLU A 125 -26.62 -3.66 15.21
N ASN A 126 -27.43 -4.03 14.22
CA ASN A 126 -28.22 -3.06 13.45
C ASN A 126 -29.19 -2.29 14.37
N VAL A 127 -29.20 -0.97 14.22
CA VAL A 127 -30.08 -0.05 14.94
C VAL A 127 -31.06 0.57 13.95
N PRO A 128 -32.37 0.61 14.25
CA PRO A 128 -33.33 1.34 13.43
C PRO A 128 -32.94 2.82 13.32
N MET A 129 -32.91 3.36 12.11
CA MET A 129 -32.60 4.77 11.90
C MET A 129 -33.74 5.64 12.40
N SER A 130 -33.42 6.60 13.26
CA SER A 130 -34.36 7.58 13.81
C SER A 130 -33.90 8.99 13.46
N PHE A 131 -34.87 9.90 13.29
CA PHE A 131 -34.59 11.34 13.11
C PHE A 131 -34.48 12.10 14.44
N ASP A 132 -34.39 11.38 15.57
CA ASP A 132 -34.05 11.92 16.89
C ASP A 132 -32.67 11.41 17.35
N TRP A 133 -32.18 11.91 18.49
CA TRP A 133 -30.91 11.49 19.06
C TRP A 133 -30.94 10.02 19.51
N GLN A 134 -30.01 9.24 19.00
CA GLN A 134 -29.81 7.82 19.32
C GLN A 134 -28.48 7.64 20.03
N MET A 135 -28.54 7.07 21.23
CA MET A 135 -27.36 6.72 22.02
C MET A 135 -26.64 5.52 21.42
N LEU A 136 -25.31 5.61 21.33
CA LEU A 136 -24.38 4.55 20.98
C LEU A 136 -23.54 4.17 22.23
N SER A 137 -22.29 3.70 22.08
CA SER A 137 -21.36 3.48 23.20
C SER A 137 -20.75 4.78 23.72
N ASP A 138 -20.17 4.73 24.92
CA ASP A 138 -19.25 5.76 25.46
C ASP A 138 -19.75 7.21 25.42
N GLY A 139 -21.07 7.39 25.55
CA GLY A 139 -21.72 8.70 25.54
C GLY A 139 -21.90 9.31 24.15
N PHE A 140 -21.53 8.61 23.08
CA PHE A 140 -21.78 9.05 21.71
C PHE A 140 -23.27 9.01 21.39
N GLU A 141 -23.78 10.09 20.82
CA GLU A 141 -25.13 10.15 20.28
C GLU A 141 -25.08 10.62 18.83
N VAL A 142 -25.95 10.04 18.00
CA VAL A 142 -26.09 10.40 16.58
C VAL A 142 -27.53 10.75 16.28
N ARG A 143 -27.75 11.65 15.31
CA ARG A 143 -29.08 11.97 14.81
C ARG A 143 -29.02 12.08 13.30
N PHE A 144 -29.76 11.20 12.62
CA PHE A 144 -29.91 11.24 11.17
C PHE A 144 -30.92 12.30 10.76
N HIS A 145 -30.79 12.80 9.54
CA HIS A 145 -31.75 13.68 8.88
C HIS A 145 -32.23 13.07 7.56
N PRO A 146 -33.36 13.55 7.01
CA PRO A 146 -33.82 13.14 5.68
C PRO A 146 -32.74 13.36 4.62
N PHE A 147 -32.30 12.25 4.02
CA PHE A 147 -31.28 12.20 2.98
C PHE A 147 -31.46 10.89 2.18
N ALA A 148 -30.79 10.75 1.04
CA ALA A 148 -30.89 9.60 0.13
C ALA A 148 -30.10 8.38 0.65
N TRP A 149 -30.39 7.96 1.88
CA TRP A 149 -29.72 6.85 2.58
C TRP A 149 -29.87 5.52 1.84
N GLU A 150 -30.96 5.36 1.08
CA GLU A 150 -31.23 4.21 0.20
C GLU A 150 -30.21 4.01 -0.92
N GLU A 151 -29.39 5.01 -1.24
CA GLU A 151 -28.29 4.84 -2.21
C GLU A 151 -27.03 4.18 -1.61
N GLY A 152 -27.04 3.91 -0.29
CA GLY A 152 -25.97 3.26 0.44
C GLY A 152 -24.83 4.23 0.77
N TRP A 153 -24.69 4.60 2.04
CA TRP A 153 -23.71 5.60 2.47
C TRP A 153 -23.04 5.19 3.78
N THR A 154 -21.82 5.66 3.96
CA THR A 154 -21.08 5.49 5.21
C THR A 154 -20.67 6.86 5.75
N ALA A 155 -21.18 7.24 6.92
CA ALA A 155 -20.77 8.45 7.62
C ALA A 155 -19.61 8.12 8.57
N VAL A 156 -18.57 8.95 8.58
CA VAL A 156 -17.38 8.75 9.42
C VAL A 156 -17.06 10.02 10.18
N PHE A 157 -16.96 9.90 11.50
CA PHE A 157 -16.58 10.95 12.42
C PHE A 157 -15.23 10.62 13.06
N SER A 158 -14.31 11.57 13.07
CA SER A 158 -13.04 11.47 13.81
C SER A 158 -12.97 12.55 14.86
N ALA A 159 -12.54 12.22 16.06
CA ALA A 159 -12.48 13.13 17.20
C ALA A 159 -11.16 12.98 17.99
N SER A 160 -10.71 14.08 18.60
CA SER A 160 -9.50 14.14 19.44
C SER A 160 -9.75 14.95 20.71
N ASP A 161 -9.07 14.54 21.78
CA ASP A 161 -9.15 15.20 23.08
C ASP A 161 -7.97 16.13 23.37
N GLN A 162 -7.04 16.25 22.42
CA GLN A 162 -5.76 16.90 22.65
C GLN A 162 -5.83 18.41 22.48
N LEU A 163 -5.15 19.15 23.36
CA LEU A 163 -4.84 20.56 23.17
C LEU A 163 -3.39 20.69 22.74
N ILE A 164 -3.17 21.15 21.52
CA ILE A 164 -1.83 21.43 20.99
C ILE A 164 -1.57 22.93 21.09
N THR A 165 -0.57 23.32 21.86
CA THR A 165 -0.33 24.74 22.17
C THR A 165 1.13 24.99 22.52
N GLU A 166 1.45 26.21 22.95
CA GLU A 166 2.81 26.67 23.31
C GLU A 166 2.85 27.10 24.78
N VAL A 167 3.96 26.80 25.45
CA VAL A 167 4.22 27.27 26.82
C VAL A 167 4.61 28.74 26.79
N SER A 168 3.79 29.60 27.39
CA SER A 168 4.05 31.04 27.53
C SER A 168 4.83 31.39 28.82
N ALA A 169 4.66 30.62 29.90
CA ALA A 169 5.44 30.79 31.13
C ALA A 169 5.50 29.50 31.96
N VAL A 170 6.57 29.36 32.75
CA VAL A 170 6.78 28.25 33.69
C VAL A 170 7.03 28.82 35.09
N GLU A 171 6.15 28.49 36.05
CA GLU A 171 6.22 28.96 37.44
C GLU A 171 6.12 27.77 38.41
N GLY A 172 7.26 27.17 38.76
CA GLY A 172 7.27 25.93 39.53
C GLY A 172 6.52 24.83 38.78
N ASN A 173 5.44 24.32 39.38
CA ASN A 173 4.60 23.28 38.79
C ASN A 173 3.48 23.84 37.90
N VAL A 174 3.45 25.13 37.62
CA VAL A 174 2.39 25.73 36.81
C VAL A 174 2.93 26.09 35.42
N LEU A 175 2.32 25.50 34.38
CA LEU A 175 2.48 25.96 33.02
C LEU A 175 1.38 26.96 32.69
N THR A 176 1.76 28.09 32.10
CA THR A 176 0.83 28.98 31.40
C THR A 176 0.96 28.70 29.91
N LEU A 177 -0.14 28.31 29.28
CA LEU A 177 -0.27 27.95 27.88
C LEU A 177 -0.82 29.12 27.07
N LYS A 178 -0.56 29.12 25.76
CA LYS A 178 -1.09 30.12 24.83
C LYS A 178 -2.59 29.98 24.61
N ASP A 179 -3.09 28.74 24.57
CA ASP A 179 -4.50 28.41 24.34
C ASP A 179 -5.15 27.86 25.61
N VAL A 180 -6.47 28.03 25.72
CA VAL A 180 -7.25 27.56 26.88
C VAL A 180 -7.71 26.11 26.70
N ALA A 181 -7.73 25.34 27.79
CA ALA A 181 -8.45 24.08 27.82
C ALA A 181 -9.97 24.33 27.75
N ASN A 182 -10.71 23.50 27.02
CA ASN A 182 -12.17 23.60 26.96
C ASN A 182 -12.87 22.70 28.01
N ARG A 183 -12.10 21.80 28.66
CA ARG A 183 -12.57 20.85 29.67
C ARG A 183 -11.67 20.84 30.90
N THR A 184 -12.31 20.73 32.08
CA THR A 184 -11.61 20.46 33.35
C THR A 184 -11.36 18.97 33.48
N CYS A 185 -10.10 18.56 33.59
CA CYS A 185 -9.74 17.15 33.70
C CYS A 185 -8.30 16.94 34.19
N ALA A 186 -8.05 15.72 34.65
CA ALA A 186 -6.69 15.18 34.69
C ALA A 186 -6.16 15.00 33.26
N CYS A 187 -4.97 15.51 32.99
CA CYS A 187 -4.32 15.44 31.68
C CYS A 187 -2.88 14.90 31.80
N VAL A 188 -2.34 14.50 30.66
CA VAL A 188 -0.91 14.22 30.48
C VAL A 188 -0.36 15.29 29.54
N VAL A 189 0.72 15.95 29.96
CA VAL A 189 1.43 16.98 29.20
C VAL A 189 2.70 16.37 28.60
N ARG A 190 2.91 16.57 27.31
CA ARG A 190 4.06 16.08 26.54
C ARG A 190 4.62 17.21 25.66
N HIS A 191 5.89 17.14 25.30
CA HIS A 191 6.46 18.05 24.30
C HIS A 191 5.85 17.81 22.91
N ASN A 192 5.83 18.86 22.10
CA ASN A 192 5.57 18.85 20.67
C ASN A 192 6.65 19.68 19.97
N ASP A 193 7.47 19.03 19.15
CA ASP A 193 8.67 19.60 18.55
C ASP A 193 8.47 20.08 17.11
N SER A 194 7.27 19.94 16.54
CA SER A 194 6.98 20.24 15.13
C SER A 194 7.45 21.63 14.71
N ALA A 195 7.03 22.66 15.45
CA ALA A 195 7.36 24.05 15.11
C ALA A 195 8.86 24.33 15.29
N ALA A 196 9.50 23.73 16.29
CA ALA A 196 10.93 23.94 16.55
C ALA A 196 11.81 23.27 15.50
N LEU A 197 11.48 22.03 15.11
CA LEU A 197 12.15 21.32 14.04
C LEU A 197 11.95 22.01 12.70
N GLN A 198 10.73 22.45 12.38
CA GLN A 198 10.48 23.20 11.14
C GLN A 198 11.31 24.48 11.07
N ARG A 199 11.37 25.27 12.16
CA ARG A 199 12.25 26.45 12.22
C ARG A 199 13.71 26.10 11.94
N GLY A 200 14.20 24.97 12.45
CA GLY A 200 15.54 24.48 12.19
C GLY A 200 15.77 24.12 10.71
N ILE A 201 14.78 23.48 10.07
CA ILE A 201 14.81 23.17 8.64
C ILE A 201 14.83 24.46 7.82
N ASP A 202 13.91 25.38 8.09
CA ASP A 202 13.79 26.66 7.37
C ASP A 202 15.07 27.47 7.47
N ALA A 203 15.65 27.57 8.67
CA ALA A 203 16.91 28.28 8.90
C ALA A 203 18.10 27.61 8.20
N ALA A 204 18.15 26.28 8.18
CA ALA A 204 19.20 25.54 7.50
C ALA A 204 19.11 25.72 5.97
N LEU A 205 17.91 25.62 5.40
CA LEU A 205 17.66 25.89 3.97
C LEU A 205 18.04 27.34 3.59
N ALA A 206 17.58 28.33 4.37
CA ALA A 206 17.91 29.73 4.13
C ALA A 206 19.43 30.02 4.21
N ALA A 207 20.16 29.26 5.03
CA ALA A 207 21.59 29.40 5.18
C ALA A 207 22.42 28.55 4.20
N GLY A 208 21.80 27.73 3.35
CA GLY A 208 22.49 26.74 2.50
C GLY A 208 23.27 25.72 3.33
N LYS A 209 22.72 25.29 4.48
CA LYS A 209 23.34 24.36 5.43
C LYS A 209 22.47 23.13 5.65
N ASN A 210 23.08 22.11 6.23
CA ASN A 210 22.38 20.90 6.69
C ASN A 210 21.79 21.10 8.08
N LEU A 211 20.86 20.23 8.49
CA LEU A 211 20.33 20.19 9.85
C LEU A 211 20.78 18.91 10.56
N TYR A 212 21.41 19.07 11.72
CA TYR A 212 21.74 18.01 12.65
C TYR A 212 20.69 17.93 13.75
N VAL A 213 20.22 16.71 14.02
CA VAL A 213 19.22 16.40 15.03
C VAL A 213 19.84 15.44 16.06
N PRO A 214 20.09 15.89 17.30
CA PRO A 214 20.65 15.05 18.36
C PRO A 214 19.81 13.81 18.68
N ASN A 215 20.34 12.92 19.51
CA ASN A 215 19.52 11.87 20.12
C ASN A 215 18.34 12.48 20.89
N GLY A 216 17.14 11.98 20.69
CA GLY A 216 15.93 12.47 21.32
C GLY A 216 14.67 11.84 20.76
N HIS A 217 13.58 11.95 21.52
CA HIS A 217 12.25 11.58 21.09
C HIS A 217 11.45 12.83 20.74
N TYR A 218 11.31 13.09 19.45
CA TYR A 218 10.68 14.30 18.93
C TYR A 218 9.25 14.01 18.48
N ARG A 219 8.27 14.53 19.22
CA ARG A 219 6.85 14.31 18.93
C ARG A 219 6.32 15.34 17.95
N LEU A 220 5.57 14.88 16.94
CA LEU A 220 5.12 15.67 15.80
C LEU A 220 3.59 15.73 15.75
N ALA A 221 3.06 16.95 15.72
CA ALA A 221 1.68 17.33 15.41
C ALA A 221 1.45 17.65 13.94
N ASP A 222 2.50 18.05 13.24
CA ASP A 222 2.44 18.42 11.84
C ASP A 222 3.63 17.81 11.08
N THR A 223 3.48 17.73 9.77
CA THR A 223 4.53 17.33 8.85
C THR A 223 5.68 18.33 8.86
N LEU A 224 6.91 17.82 8.84
CA LEU A 224 8.11 18.62 8.61
C LEU A 224 8.38 18.71 7.10
N PHE A 225 8.52 19.92 6.57
CA PHE A 225 8.65 20.19 5.15
C PHE A 225 10.09 20.59 4.78
N VAL A 226 10.64 19.92 3.77
CA VAL A 226 11.86 20.31 3.06
C VAL A 226 11.45 20.67 1.63
N GLU A 227 11.31 21.96 1.35
CA GLU A 227 10.80 22.45 0.06
C GLU A 227 11.89 23.17 -0.75
N ASN A 228 11.92 22.94 -2.06
CA ASN A 228 12.76 23.67 -3.02
C ASN A 228 14.26 23.64 -2.68
N ALA A 229 14.73 22.59 -1.99
CA ALA A 229 16.11 22.47 -1.58
C ALA A 229 17.03 22.16 -2.77
N GLU A 230 18.01 23.02 -3.05
CA GLU A 230 19.04 22.72 -4.06
C GLU A 230 19.96 21.58 -3.60
N SER A 231 20.39 21.64 -2.34
CA SER A 231 21.12 20.59 -1.64
C SER A 231 20.79 20.68 -0.15
N PHE A 232 20.34 19.58 0.46
CA PHE A 232 20.03 19.55 1.89
C PHE A 232 20.23 18.15 2.49
N THR A 233 20.78 18.09 3.69
CA THR A 233 20.82 16.87 4.51
C THR A 233 20.18 17.12 5.86
N LEU A 234 19.21 16.27 6.22
CA LEU A 234 18.74 16.11 7.59
C LEU A 234 19.41 14.88 8.19
N LEU A 235 20.19 15.09 9.24
CA LEU A 235 21.06 14.09 9.84
C LEU A 235 20.71 13.90 11.30
N GLY A 236 20.11 12.75 11.63
CA GLY A 236 20.03 12.29 13.00
C GLY A 236 21.40 11.83 13.52
N GLU A 237 21.60 11.95 14.83
CA GLU A 237 22.82 11.48 15.48
C GLU A 237 22.94 9.96 15.39
N ARG A 238 21.88 9.23 15.78
CA ARG A 238 21.83 7.76 15.71
C ARG A 238 20.40 7.32 15.41
N ALA A 239 20.25 6.45 14.42
CA ALA A 239 18.93 6.02 13.95
C ALA A 239 18.04 5.44 15.05
N GLU A 240 18.59 4.62 15.94
CA GLU A 240 17.85 4.01 17.05
C GLU A 240 17.43 5.00 18.16
N ARG A 241 17.98 6.21 18.19
CA ARG A 241 17.82 7.17 19.29
C ARG A 241 17.35 8.56 18.86
N THR A 242 17.36 8.88 17.58
CA THR A 242 16.75 10.09 17.02
C THR A 242 15.41 9.69 16.40
N VAL A 243 14.34 9.86 17.16
CA VAL A 243 13.00 9.36 16.83
C VAL A 243 12.08 10.52 16.47
N PHE A 244 11.46 10.48 15.31
CA PHE A 244 10.35 11.35 14.91
C PHE A 244 9.05 10.57 15.07
N ASP A 245 8.19 11.03 15.97
CA ASP A 245 7.00 10.32 16.42
C ASP A 245 5.72 11.08 16.04
N ASN A 246 4.96 10.55 15.08
CA ASN A 246 3.60 10.99 14.73
C ASN A 246 2.53 9.96 15.14
N ALA A 247 2.84 9.08 16.12
CA ALA A 247 1.96 8.01 16.58
C ALA A 247 0.69 8.48 17.31
N PRO A 248 0.75 9.49 18.20
CA PRO A 248 -0.47 10.11 18.66
C PRO A 248 -0.98 10.92 17.47
N GLY A 249 -2.29 10.88 17.19
CA GLY A 249 -2.96 11.88 16.38
C GLY A 249 -2.90 13.24 17.07
N ILE A 250 -1.68 13.73 17.29
CA ILE A 250 -1.40 15.08 17.71
C ILE A 250 -1.93 15.92 16.55
N GLU A 251 -3.02 16.58 16.86
CA GLU A 251 -3.91 17.20 15.90
C GLU A 251 -3.16 18.18 14.98
N GLY A 252 -3.21 17.89 13.67
CA GLY A 252 -2.78 18.77 12.59
C GLY A 252 -3.99 19.30 11.81
N ILE A 253 -5.01 19.86 12.46
CA ILE A 253 -6.09 20.55 11.72
C ILE A 253 -5.51 21.82 11.10
N ARG A 254 -5.08 21.75 9.84
CA ARG A 254 -4.98 22.95 9.01
C ARG A 254 -6.39 23.41 8.68
N LYS A 255 -6.73 24.65 9.08
CA LYS A 255 -7.95 25.32 8.64
C LYS A 255 -8.01 25.28 7.11
N SER A 256 -9.06 24.65 6.58
CA SER A 256 -9.40 24.66 5.16
C SER A 256 -9.48 26.11 4.67
N GLY A 257 -8.45 26.58 3.95
CA GLY A 257 -8.36 27.97 3.50
C GLY A 257 -7.00 28.36 2.92
N GLU A 258 -5.92 27.66 3.28
CA GLU A 258 -4.61 27.86 2.65
C GLU A 258 -4.41 26.89 1.48
N THR A 259 -4.22 27.47 0.30
CA THR A 259 -4.21 26.86 -1.05
C THR A 259 -3.01 25.93 -1.35
N ARG A 260 -2.34 25.39 -0.35
CA ARG A 260 -1.31 24.35 -0.54
C ARG A 260 -1.97 22.96 -0.48
N MET A 261 -2.43 22.53 -1.66
CA MET A 261 -2.98 21.22 -2.07
C MET A 261 -3.19 20.10 -1.03
N GLU A 262 -4.40 19.51 -1.13
CA GLU A 262 -4.83 18.14 -0.74
C GLU A 262 -5.22 17.91 0.73
N ASN A 263 -6.45 18.34 1.10
CA ASN A 263 -7.49 17.65 1.90
C ASN A 263 -7.15 16.54 2.94
N SER A 264 -5.95 16.44 3.50
CA SER A 264 -5.64 15.45 4.55
C SER A 264 -5.14 16.14 5.81
N LEU A 265 -5.91 15.98 6.88
CA LEU A 265 -5.67 16.51 8.22
C LEU A 265 -4.44 15.89 8.93
N PHE A 266 -3.77 14.91 8.29
CA PHE A 266 -2.59 14.22 8.82
C PHE A 266 -1.63 13.86 7.68
N GLY A 267 -0.33 14.09 7.89
CA GLY A 267 0.72 13.92 6.89
C GLY A 267 1.90 13.05 7.38
N PRO A 268 2.94 12.90 6.55
CA PRO A 268 4.12 12.13 6.91
C PRO A 268 4.90 12.80 8.06
N CYS A 269 5.83 12.10 8.70
CA CYS A 269 6.82 12.76 9.54
C CYS A 269 7.60 13.83 8.75
N LEU A 270 7.98 13.50 7.51
CA LEU A 270 8.76 14.37 6.60
C LEU A 270 8.18 14.40 5.19
N ALA A 271 8.12 15.58 4.58
CA ALA A 271 7.78 15.78 3.17
C ALA A 271 8.92 16.48 2.42
N LEU A 272 9.42 15.84 1.36
CA LEU A 272 10.48 16.35 0.48
C LEU A 272 9.83 16.80 -0.83
N LEU A 273 9.79 18.11 -1.07
CA LEU A 273 8.97 18.70 -2.14
C LEU A 273 9.82 19.58 -3.08
N ASN A 274 9.74 19.31 -4.38
CA ASN A 274 10.31 20.16 -5.45
C ASN A 274 11.82 20.47 -5.30
N GLY A 275 12.57 19.63 -4.60
CA GLY A 275 14.01 19.82 -4.42
C GLY A 275 14.85 19.23 -5.57
N THR A 276 16.16 19.47 -5.53
CA THR A 276 17.12 18.89 -6.47
C THR A 276 17.87 17.73 -5.83
N GLU A 277 18.47 17.93 -4.65
CA GLU A 277 19.28 16.91 -3.98
C GLU A 277 19.02 16.90 -2.47
N VAL A 278 18.37 15.85 -1.96
CA VAL A 278 17.97 15.77 -0.55
C VAL A 278 18.38 14.43 0.06
N ASN A 279 19.05 14.50 1.20
CA ASN A 279 19.50 13.34 1.96
C ASN A 279 18.84 13.31 3.34
N ILE A 280 18.26 12.17 3.73
CA ILE A 280 17.72 11.93 5.07
C ILE A 280 18.48 10.76 5.68
N LYS A 281 19.10 10.96 6.85
CA LYS A 281 20.01 9.97 7.42
C LYS A 281 19.79 9.75 8.92
N ASN A 282 19.92 8.49 9.34
CA ASN A 282 20.02 8.09 10.75
C ASN A 282 18.81 8.49 11.62
N LEU A 283 17.60 8.09 11.23
CA LEU A 283 16.36 8.41 11.98
C LEU A 283 15.50 7.18 12.20
N THR A 284 14.74 7.17 13.28
CA THR A 284 13.54 6.33 13.42
C THR A 284 12.30 7.17 13.22
N LEU A 285 11.34 6.67 12.45
CA LEU A 285 10.03 7.27 12.19
C LEU A 285 8.99 6.36 12.86
N GLN A 286 8.16 6.91 13.72
CA GLN A 286 7.26 6.16 14.58
C GLN A 286 5.82 6.62 14.36
N GLY A 287 4.92 5.70 13.97
CA GLY A 287 3.49 5.92 13.81
C GLY A 287 2.64 5.17 14.84
N GLY A 288 1.31 5.14 14.62
CA GLY A 288 0.33 4.64 15.60
C GLY A 288 -0.14 3.19 15.45
N MET A 289 -0.06 2.58 14.25
CA MET A 289 -0.66 1.26 13.95
C MET A 289 0.35 0.25 13.43
N GLY A 290 0.48 -0.87 14.14
CA GLY A 290 1.37 -1.96 13.82
C GLY A 290 0.73 -3.07 12.99
N PHE A 291 1.48 -4.17 12.82
CA PHE A 291 1.07 -5.32 12.02
C PHE A 291 -0.20 -5.99 12.55
N SER A 292 -0.40 -5.97 13.87
CA SER A 292 -1.62 -6.46 14.53
C SER A 292 -2.87 -5.66 14.17
N GLU A 293 -2.71 -4.43 13.68
CA GLU A 293 -3.80 -3.53 13.25
C GLU A 293 -3.98 -3.47 11.72
N ARG A 294 -3.35 -4.39 10.97
CA ARG A 294 -3.39 -4.38 9.49
C ARG A 294 -4.78 -4.53 8.88
N ASP A 295 -5.67 -5.24 9.55
CA ASP A 295 -7.08 -5.40 9.18
C ASP A 295 -7.82 -4.07 9.30
N GLN A 296 -7.60 -3.33 10.40
CA GLN A 296 -8.18 -2.02 10.65
C GLN A 296 -7.64 -0.94 9.71
N ALA A 297 -6.36 -1.02 9.29
CA ALA A 297 -5.80 -0.09 8.32
C ALA A 297 -6.16 -0.46 6.86
N GLY A 298 -6.64 -1.68 6.63
CA GLY A 298 -6.97 -2.24 5.32
C GLY A 298 -8.29 -1.71 4.75
N LEU A 299 -8.77 -2.40 3.71
CA LEU A 299 -10.10 -2.18 3.15
C LEU A 299 -11.15 -2.60 4.18
N ILE A 300 -12.03 -1.68 4.53
CA ILE A 300 -13.11 -1.91 5.50
C ILE A 300 -14.30 -2.53 4.76
N ASP A 301 -14.89 -3.57 5.33
CA ASP A 301 -16.07 -4.26 4.81
C ASP A 301 -17.36 -3.48 5.11
N THR A 302 -17.49 -2.30 4.50
CA THR A 302 -18.70 -1.46 4.54
C THR A 302 -19.73 -1.93 3.51
N ARG A 303 -21.02 -1.76 3.82
CA ARG A 303 -22.16 -2.07 2.95
C ARG A 303 -22.68 -0.84 2.22
N GLY A 304 -22.54 0.34 2.82
CA GLY A 304 -22.87 1.63 2.23
C GLY A 304 -21.84 2.05 1.19
N GLY A 305 -20.99 3.02 1.52
CA GLY A 305 -19.89 3.42 0.64
C GLY A 305 -18.89 2.26 0.46
N THR A 306 -18.35 2.08 -0.74
CA THR A 306 -17.38 1.00 -1.03
C THR A 306 -15.95 1.54 -1.16
N HIS A 307 -14.94 0.67 -1.10
CA HIS A 307 -13.51 1.06 -1.24
C HIS A 307 -13.01 2.03 -0.16
N ILE A 308 -13.55 1.94 1.06
CA ILE A 308 -13.14 2.75 2.20
C ILE A 308 -11.99 2.05 2.94
N TRP A 309 -10.87 2.73 3.14
CA TRP A 309 -9.69 2.17 3.81
C TRP A 309 -9.49 2.82 5.17
N GLY A 310 -9.25 2.02 6.22
CA GLY A 310 -9.12 2.59 7.57
C GLY A 310 -7.85 3.44 7.77
N MET A 311 -6.83 3.22 6.95
CA MET A 311 -5.64 4.09 6.88
C MET A 311 -5.97 5.55 6.53
N TYR A 312 -7.16 5.84 5.97
CA TYR A 312 -7.61 7.21 5.71
C TYR A 312 -7.97 7.99 6.97
N PHE A 313 -8.38 7.29 8.05
CA PHE A 313 -8.94 7.93 9.24
C PHE A 313 -7.98 7.98 10.41
N LYS A 314 -6.96 7.11 10.43
CA LYS A 314 -5.84 7.14 11.39
C LYS A 314 -4.50 7.20 10.68
N ARG A 315 -4.29 8.20 9.82
CA ARG A 315 -3.14 8.28 8.90
C ARG A 315 -1.83 8.61 9.63
N SER A 316 -0.82 7.76 9.44
CA SER A 316 0.56 7.94 9.90
C SER A 316 1.51 7.25 8.93
N TYR A 317 2.46 8.01 8.39
CA TYR A 317 3.53 7.52 7.54
C TYR A 317 4.84 8.26 7.74
N GLY A 318 5.95 7.69 7.27
CA GLY A 318 7.30 8.17 7.53
C GLY A 318 7.71 9.33 6.64
N ILE A 319 8.02 9.06 5.36
CA ILE A 319 8.55 10.08 4.43
C ILE A 319 7.74 10.10 3.13
N ARG A 320 7.31 11.29 2.71
CA ARG A 320 6.78 11.56 1.37
C ARG A 320 7.83 12.26 0.53
N THR A 321 8.03 11.77 -0.69
CA THR A 321 8.81 12.46 -1.73
C THR A 321 7.86 12.90 -2.84
N LYS A 322 7.96 14.16 -3.25
CA LYS A 322 7.27 14.66 -4.44
C LYS A 322 8.13 15.62 -5.22
N ASP A 323 8.29 15.33 -6.51
CA ASP A 323 8.99 16.18 -7.48
C ASP A 323 10.41 16.59 -7.05
N THR A 324 11.06 15.78 -6.19
CA THR A 324 12.44 16.00 -5.74
C THR A 324 13.39 15.11 -6.54
N GLU A 325 14.33 15.70 -7.26
CA GLU A 325 15.02 14.98 -8.35
C GLU A 325 15.90 13.82 -7.89
N ARG A 326 16.72 14.02 -6.86
CA ARG A 326 17.66 13.03 -6.34
C ARG A 326 17.54 12.92 -4.83
N VAL A 327 17.11 11.75 -4.36
CA VAL A 327 16.87 11.50 -2.94
C VAL A 327 17.68 10.32 -2.45
N LEU A 328 18.36 10.49 -1.31
CA LEU A 328 18.95 9.39 -0.54
C LEU A 328 18.30 9.34 0.84
N ILE A 329 17.71 8.20 1.17
CA ILE A 329 17.24 7.88 2.51
C ILE A 329 18.11 6.73 3.01
N GLU A 330 18.97 7.01 3.99
CA GLU A 330 20.03 6.10 4.43
C GLU A 330 19.91 5.82 5.93
N ASN A 331 19.87 4.54 6.30
CA ASN A 331 19.83 4.11 7.69
C ASN A 331 18.65 4.75 8.45
N CYS A 332 17.47 4.75 7.82
CA CYS A 332 16.23 5.24 8.41
C CYS A 332 15.25 4.07 8.64
N HIS A 333 14.55 4.09 9.77
CA HIS A 333 13.74 2.97 10.23
C HIS A 333 12.31 3.43 10.51
N ALA A 334 11.31 2.86 9.84
CA ALA A 334 9.91 3.16 10.09
C ALA A 334 9.24 2.06 10.93
N ARG A 335 8.37 2.46 11.85
CA ARG A 335 7.59 1.56 12.70
C ARG A 335 6.17 2.03 12.89
N ARG A 336 5.24 1.08 13.01
CA ARG A 336 3.82 1.32 13.32
C ARG A 336 3.16 2.32 12.40
N MET A 337 3.50 2.29 11.11
CA MET A 337 2.86 3.14 10.12
C MET A 337 1.52 2.54 9.71
N SER A 338 0.47 3.34 9.86
CA SER A 338 -0.88 2.98 9.40
C SER A 338 -1.03 3.12 7.90
N THR A 339 -0.16 3.90 7.23
CA THR A 339 -0.10 4.01 5.77
C THR A 339 1.30 3.63 5.26
N GLU A 340 1.69 4.10 4.07
CA GLU A 340 2.96 3.82 3.40
C GLU A 340 4.17 4.37 4.18
N ALA A 341 5.03 3.54 4.78
CA ALA A 341 6.18 4.04 5.53
C ALA A 341 7.09 4.98 4.72
N PHE A 342 7.38 4.63 3.48
CA PHE A 342 8.06 5.50 2.52
C PHE A 342 7.23 5.63 1.24
N TYR A 343 6.90 6.85 0.86
CA TYR A 343 5.98 7.14 -0.23
C TYR A 343 6.57 8.12 -1.26
N SER A 344 6.41 7.82 -2.54
CA SER A 344 6.72 8.74 -3.65
C SER A 344 5.49 8.97 -4.51
N GLN A 345 5.29 10.24 -4.87
CA GLN A 345 4.32 10.67 -5.88
C GLN A 345 4.77 11.94 -6.59
N GLY A 346 4.33 12.22 -7.82
CA GLY A 346 4.71 13.44 -8.52
C GLY A 346 4.53 13.39 -10.03
N SER A 347 5.04 14.43 -10.67
CA SER A 347 5.23 14.54 -12.11
C SER A 347 6.18 13.45 -12.60
N HIS A 348 6.12 13.15 -13.90
CA HIS A 348 6.97 12.13 -14.50
C HIS A 348 7.19 12.39 -15.98
N ARG A 349 8.27 11.82 -16.52
CA ARG A 349 8.58 11.84 -17.94
C ARG A 349 7.52 11.09 -18.77
N THR A 350 7.10 11.70 -19.87
CA THR A 350 6.25 11.10 -20.89
C THR A 350 7.07 10.87 -22.17
N PRO A 351 6.55 10.16 -23.19
CA PRO A 351 7.26 9.98 -24.46
C PRO A 351 7.56 11.30 -25.16
N ASP A 352 6.76 12.33 -24.91
CA ASP A 352 6.82 13.61 -25.62
C ASP A 352 7.67 14.66 -24.90
N GLY A 353 8.15 14.37 -23.68
CA GLY A 353 9.05 15.27 -22.96
C GLY A 353 9.26 14.93 -21.48
N GLU A 354 10.25 15.59 -20.89
CA GLU A 354 10.49 15.56 -19.45
C GLU A 354 9.89 16.80 -18.78
N PRO A 355 9.17 16.65 -17.65
CA PRO A 355 8.75 17.80 -16.86
C PRO A 355 9.97 18.50 -16.27
N ALA A 356 9.85 19.80 -15.98
CA ALA A 356 10.93 20.61 -15.42
C ALA A 356 11.47 20.03 -14.10
N HIS A 357 10.57 19.52 -13.26
CA HIS A 357 10.90 18.83 -12.02
C HIS A 357 10.13 17.52 -11.95
N TYR A 358 10.84 16.44 -11.63
CA TYR A 358 10.30 15.13 -11.27
C TYR A 358 11.37 14.32 -10.54
N THR A 359 10.94 13.27 -9.86
CA THR A 359 11.84 12.35 -9.18
C THR A 359 12.63 11.50 -10.19
N ARG A 360 13.91 11.81 -10.37
CA ARG A 360 14.83 11.11 -11.29
C ARG A 360 15.53 9.91 -10.64
N SER A 361 15.70 9.94 -9.32
CA SER A 361 16.26 8.83 -8.54
C SER A 361 15.90 8.94 -7.06
N ILE A 362 15.56 7.80 -6.45
CA ILE A 362 15.44 7.63 -5.00
C ILE A 362 16.25 6.41 -4.59
N THR A 363 17.10 6.52 -3.57
CA THR A 363 17.77 5.36 -2.96
C THR A 363 17.37 5.22 -1.50
N TYR A 364 16.84 4.06 -1.14
CA TYR A 364 16.68 3.60 0.23
C TYR A 364 17.81 2.63 0.55
N LEU A 365 18.73 3.02 1.42
CA LEU A 365 19.94 2.27 1.73
C LEU A 365 19.97 1.87 3.20
N ARG A 366 19.98 0.57 3.49
CA ARG A 366 20.01 0.03 4.86
C ARG A 366 18.86 0.53 5.74
N CYS A 367 17.72 0.78 5.13
CA CYS A 367 16.50 1.18 5.84
C CYS A 367 15.77 -0.05 6.39
N SER A 368 14.92 0.15 7.40
CA SER A 368 13.99 -0.90 7.80
C SER A 368 12.56 -0.41 7.92
N VAL A 369 11.61 -1.31 7.70
CA VAL A 369 10.20 -1.11 8.02
C VAL A 369 9.75 -2.30 8.85
N GLU A 370 9.38 -2.06 10.11
CA GLU A 370 9.02 -3.12 11.05
C GLU A 370 7.74 -2.80 11.81
N ASP A 371 6.88 -3.81 12.00
CA ASP A 371 5.61 -3.68 12.73
C ASP A 371 4.75 -2.54 12.16
N CYS A 372 4.37 -2.63 10.89
CA CYS A 372 3.52 -1.62 10.22
C CYS A 372 2.22 -2.24 9.71
N ALA A 373 1.12 -1.49 9.80
CA ALA A 373 -0.18 -1.97 9.35
C ALA A 373 -0.31 -2.00 7.82
N ARG A 374 0.38 -1.10 7.10
CA ARG A 374 0.30 -0.96 5.63
C ARG A 374 1.69 -0.91 4.97
N ASN A 375 1.76 -0.46 3.72
CA ASN A 375 2.90 -0.66 2.82
C ASN A 375 4.24 -0.17 3.40
N ALA A 376 5.33 -0.88 3.10
CA ALA A 376 6.67 -0.45 3.48
C ALA A 376 7.20 0.64 2.53
N PHE A 377 7.22 0.35 1.24
CA PHE A 377 7.65 1.28 0.21
C PHE A 377 6.57 1.36 -0.86
N ASN A 378 6.14 2.57 -1.22
CA ASN A 378 5.12 2.78 -2.23
C ASN A 378 5.52 3.92 -3.17
N ASN A 379 5.35 3.70 -4.46
CA ASN A 379 5.50 4.71 -5.47
C ASN A 379 4.30 4.72 -6.45
N ASN A 380 3.46 5.74 -6.29
CA ASN A 380 2.30 5.97 -7.17
C ASN A 380 2.62 6.86 -8.38
N ASP A 381 3.86 7.31 -8.53
CA ASP A 381 4.37 8.01 -9.71
C ASP A 381 5.22 7.09 -10.61
N LYS A 382 5.79 7.69 -11.67
CA LYS A 382 6.70 6.99 -12.60
C LYS A 382 8.14 7.48 -12.43
N ALA A 383 8.55 7.71 -11.19
CA ALA A 383 9.93 8.02 -10.82
C ALA A 383 10.85 7.01 -11.47
N GLU A 384 12.03 7.51 -11.81
CA GLU A 384 13.06 6.70 -12.41
C GLU A 384 14.05 6.25 -11.35
N ASN A 385 14.77 5.15 -11.65
CA ASN A 385 15.98 4.78 -10.95
C ASN A 385 15.80 4.68 -9.41
N THR A 386 14.67 4.12 -8.97
CA THR A 386 14.41 3.88 -7.54
C THR A 386 15.14 2.61 -7.08
N ALA A 387 15.85 2.68 -5.97
CA ALA A 387 16.64 1.56 -5.44
C ALA A 387 16.33 1.29 -3.97
N LEU A 388 16.01 0.04 -3.63
CA LEU A 388 15.92 -0.49 -2.28
C LEU A 388 17.13 -1.43 -2.10
N ILE A 389 18.09 -1.04 -1.28
CA ILE A 389 19.37 -1.73 -1.17
C ILE A 389 19.63 -2.11 0.29
N ASN A 390 19.80 -3.41 0.54
CA ASN A 390 20.10 -3.97 1.86
C ASN A 390 19.09 -3.54 2.94
N CYS A 391 17.81 -3.43 2.56
CA CYS A 391 16.73 -3.04 3.46
C CYS A 391 16.13 -4.25 4.20
N ARG A 392 15.52 -4.00 5.36
CA ARG A 392 14.84 -5.01 6.16
C ARG A 392 13.35 -4.70 6.28
N ILE A 393 12.48 -5.60 5.86
CA ILE A 393 11.02 -5.46 5.90
C ILE A 393 10.46 -6.62 6.72
N ARG A 394 9.78 -6.33 7.82
CA ARG A 394 9.31 -7.37 8.73
C ARG A 394 7.98 -7.01 9.38
N ASP A 395 7.02 -7.93 9.36
CA ASP A 395 5.71 -7.72 9.96
C ASP A 395 5.04 -6.46 9.37
N VAL A 396 4.76 -6.52 8.06
CA VAL A 396 4.18 -5.42 7.28
C VAL A 396 2.87 -5.86 6.63
N GLY A 397 1.76 -5.26 7.03
CA GLY A 397 0.42 -5.69 6.64
C GLY A 397 0.02 -5.36 5.20
N GLY A 398 0.73 -4.41 4.57
CA GLY A 398 0.60 -4.07 3.15
C GLY A 398 1.74 -4.60 2.29
N CYS A 399 1.92 -4.05 1.09
CA CYS A 399 3.01 -4.40 0.18
C CYS A 399 4.39 -4.09 0.78
N SER A 400 5.35 -4.99 0.59
CA SER A 400 6.76 -4.70 0.84
C SER A 400 7.27 -3.63 -0.13
N TRP A 401 6.81 -3.68 -1.36
CA TRP A 401 7.01 -2.66 -2.38
C TRP A 401 5.76 -2.60 -3.26
N GLU A 402 5.29 -1.41 -3.59
CA GLU A 402 4.27 -1.21 -4.61
C GLU A 402 4.69 -0.06 -5.51
N GLY A 403 4.72 -0.25 -6.83
CA GLY A 403 4.87 0.92 -7.69
C GLY A 403 4.89 0.74 -9.20
N ALA A 404 4.58 1.86 -9.85
CA ALA A 404 4.53 2.05 -11.30
C ALA A 404 5.86 2.55 -11.90
N SER A 405 6.88 2.71 -11.06
CA SER A 405 8.18 3.29 -11.38
C SER A 405 8.94 2.55 -12.48
N ARG A 406 9.98 3.23 -12.99
CA ARG A 406 10.86 2.71 -14.03
C ARG A 406 12.27 2.50 -13.50
N PHE A 407 12.93 1.45 -13.97
CA PHE A 407 14.30 1.09 -13.59
C PHE A 407 14.48 0.84 -12.09
N VAL A 408 13.49 0.21 -11.46
CA VAL A 408 13.53 -0.09 -10.03
C VAL A 408 14.50 -1.23 -9.74
N ARG A 409 15.24 -1.14 -8.64
CA ARG A 409 16.09 -2.22 -8.14
C ARG A 409 15.75 -2.52 -6.68
N MET A 410 15.40 -3.76 -6.38
CA MET A 410 15.31 -4.25 -5.00
C MET A 410 16.36 -5.34 -4.84
N THR A 411 17.41 -5.04 -4.07
CA THR A 411 18.60 -5.88 -4.00
C THR A 411 19.14 -6.04 -2.59
N GLY A 412 19.44 -7.29 -2.22
CA GLY A 412 20.03 -7.62 -0.91
C GLY A 412 19.07 -7.42 0.26
N CYS A 413 17.76 -7.28 0.01
CA CYS A 413 16.78 -7.04 1.05
C CYS A 413 16.37 -8.34 1.75
N TYR A 414 15.96 -8.21 3.01
CA TYR A 414 15.33 -9.29 3.77
C TYR A 414 13.86 -8.93 4.04
N VAL A 415 12.95 -9.84 3.71
CA VAL A 415 11.51 -9.67 3.81
C VAL A 415 10.90 -10.85 4.57
N ARG A 416 10.21 -10.60 5.69
CA ARG A 416 9.53 -11.64 6.47
C ARG A 416 8.14 -11.20 6.88
N ASN A 417 7.14 -12.08 6.71
CA ASN A 417 5.77 -11.83 7.13
C ASN A 417 5.27 -10.44 6.65
N ALA A 418 5.42 -10.21 5.35
CA ALA A 418 5.16 -8.93 4.72
C ALA A 418 4.51 -9.13 3.35
N GLY A 419 3.67 -8.21 2.94
CA GLY A 419 2.93 -8.34 1.68
C GLY A 419 3.80 -8.20 0.43
N THR A 420 3.12 -8.36 -0.71
CA THR A 420 3.68 -8.46 -2.06
C THR A 420 4.71 -7.37 -2.41
N VAL A 421 5.74 -7.73 -3.17
CA VAL A 421 6.52 -6.83 -4.05
C VAL A 421 5.74 -6.71 -5.36
N ALA A 422 4.91 -5.67 -5.46
CA ALA A 422 3.97 -5.43 -6.53
C ALA A 422 4.55 -4.45 -7.56
N MET A 423 4.75 -4.94 -8.77
CA MET A 423 5.30 -4.19 -9.89
C MET A 423 4.17 -3.81 -10.85
N GLY A 424 4.06 -2.52 -11.20
CA GLY A 424 2.99 -1.98 -12.05
C GLY A 424 1.87 -1.33 -11.24
N ASN A 425 0.63 -1.82 -11.39
CA ASN A 425 -0.59 -1.28 -10.77
C ASN A 425 -1.00 0.14 -11.25
N VAL A 426 -0.65 0.49 -12.49
CA VAL A 426 -0.86 1.82 -13.09
C VAL A 426 -2.33 2.18 -13.35
N ARG A 427 -3.21 1.19 -13.44
CA ARG A 427 -4.66 1.36 -13.72
C ARG A 427 -4.98 2.26 -14.92
N SER A 428 -4.19 2.19 -15.98
CA SER A 428 -4.41 2.96 -17.21
C SER A 428 -3.94 2.22 -18.47
N ARG A 429 -4.62 2.49 -19.60
CA ARG A 429 -4.29 2.01 -20.96
C ARG A 429 -3.72 3.08 -21.87
N ASP A 430 -3.22 4.18 -21.30
CA ASP A 430 -2.60 5.27 -22.06
C ASP A 430 -1.50 4.75 -23.01
N GLU A 431 -1.47 5.24 -24.25
CA GLU A 431 -0.53 4.79 -25.29
C GLU A 431 0.93 5.01 -24.88
N SER A 432 1.20 5.99 -24.02
CA SER A 432 2.55 6.27 -23.52
C SER A 432 3.21 5.07 -22.83
N TYR A 433 2.43 4.18 -22.21
CA TYR A 433 2.94 2.98 -21.55
C TYR A 433 3.45 1.92 -22.51
N GLU A 434 3.00 1.92 -23.77
CA GLU A 434 3.51 1.03 -24.80
C GLU A 434 4.78 1.60 -25.47
N LYS A 435 5.05 2.91 -25.31
CA LYS A 435 6.24 3.58 -25.84
C LYS A 435 7.41 3.55 -24.85
N LEU A 436 7.17 3.91 -23.59
CA LEU A 436 8.23 3.99 -22.56
C LEU A 436 8.28 2.78 -21.61
N GLY A 437 7.21 2.01 -21.51
CA GLY A 437 7.04 1.02 -20.44
C GLY A 437 6.74 1.66 -19.08
N SER A 438 6.38 0.81 -18.12
CA SER A 438 6.18 1.15 -16.70
C SER A 438 6.31 -0.14 -15.90
N GLY A 439 6.50 -0.04 -14.59
CA GLY A 439 6.68 -1.22 -13.76
C GLY A 439 7.93 -2.02 -14.13
N GLN A 440 9.00 -1.34 -14.58
CA GLN A 440 10.28 -1.96 -14.96
C GLN A 440 11.14 -2.20 -13.72
N HIS A 441 11.42 -3.47 -13.40
CA HIS A 441 12.01 -3.85 -12.13
C HIS A 441 13.09 -4.93 -12.27
N ILE A 442 14.09 -4.84 -11.39
CA ILE A 442 15.04 -5.89 -11.09
C ILE A 442 14.88 -6.26 -9.61
N ILE A 443 14.41 -7.47 -9.34
CA ILE A 443 14.28 -8.05 -7.99
C ILE A 443 15.35 -9.13 -7.85
N ALA A 444 16.44 -8.80 -7.17
CA ALA A 444 17.63 -9.64 -7.18
C ALA A 444 18.25 -9.86 -5.80
N ASP A 445 18.77 -11.07 -5.56
CA ASP A 445 19.64 -11.35 -4.42
C ASP A 445 18.96 -11.03 -3.05
N ASN A 446 17.63 -11.19 -2.95
CA ASN A 446 16.84 -10.96 -1.73
C ASN A 446 16.52 -12.27 -0.99
N VAL A 447 16.11 -12.14 0.27
CA VAL A 447 15.56 -13.23 1.09
C VAL A 447 14.10 -12.96 1.43
N PHE A 448 13.22 -13.92 1.18
CA PHE A 448 11.80 -13.91 1.53
C PHE A 448 11.51 -15.07 2.49
N GLU A 449 10.90 -14.80 3.63
CA GLU A 449 10.70 -15.80 4.70
C GLU A 449 9.25 -15.81 5.23
N SER A 450 8.79 -17.02 5.61
CA SER A 450 7.50 -17.29 6.26
C SER A 450 6.30 -17.18 5.32
N SER A 451 5.67 -16.01 5.16
CA SER A 451 4.42 -15.89 4.42
C SER A 451 4.22 -14.51 3.79
N CYS A 452 3.28 -14.44 2.83
CA CYS A 452 2.82 -13.21 2.18
C CYS A 452 1.38 -12.89 2.65
N PRO A 453 1.19 -12.13 3.75
CA PRO A 453 -0.13 -11.83 4.32
C PRO A 453 -1.02 -10.95 3.43
N TYR A 454 -0.46 -10.28 2.41
CA TYR A 454 -1.18 -9.36 1.54
C TYR A 454 -0.77 -9.49 0.07
N GLY A 455 -1.77 -9.62 -0.79
CA GLY A 455 -1.63 -9.70 -2.25
C GLY A 455 -1.44 -11.12 -2.81
N GLY A 456 -1.13 -12.12 -1.98
CA GLY A 456 -1.24 -13.56 -2.31
C GLY A 456 -0.05 -14.18 -3.05
N TYR A 457 0.82 -13.38 -3.67
CA TYR A 457 2.12 -13.83 -4.19
C TYR A 457 3.21 -12.90 -3.66
N MET A 458 4.38 -13.41 -3.30
CA MET A 458 5.44 -12.56 -2.75
C MET A 458 5.99 -11.58 -3.78
N ILE A 459 6.20 -12.01 -5.02
CA ILE A 459 6.62 -11.15 -6.13
C ILE A 459 5.55 -11.21 -7.20
N ARG A 460 4.98 -10.06 -7.57
CA ARG A 460 3.95 -9.98 -8.62
C ARG A 460 4.28 -8.89 -9.63
N ALA A 461 4.32 -9.29 -10.90
CA ALA A 461 4.16 -8.36 -12.01
C ALA A 461 2.68 -8.29 -12.41
N GLY A 462 2.09 -7.11 -12.32
CA GLY A 462 0.68 -6.86 -12.61
C GLY A 462 0.48 -5.81 -13.70
N ALA A 463 -0.64 -5.08 -13.61
CA ALA A 463 -1.06 -4.09 -14.61
C ALA A 463 0.09 -3.15 -15.06
N CYS A 464 0.32 -3.14 -16.37
CA CYS A 464 1.31 -2.37 -17.13
C CYS A 464 2.79 -2.76 -16.96
N ALA A 465 3.14 -3.70 -16.09
CA ALA A 465 4.54 -4.02 -15.80
C ALA A 465 5.24 -4.67 -17.01
N THR A 466 6.38 -4.11 -17.44
CA THR A 466 7.19 -4.68 -18.54
C THR A 466 8.66 -4.70 -18.20
N GLN A 467 9.43 -5.58 -18.87
CA GLN A 467 10.89 -5.67 -18.75
C GLN A 467 11.31 -5.92 -17.30
N ILE A 468 10.95 -7.11 -16.83
CA ILE A 468 11.08 -7.54 -15.44
C ILE A 468 12.16 -8.61 -15.33
N ILE A 469 13.03 -8.50 -14.34
CA ILE A 469 14.03 -9.52 -14.02
C ILE A 469 13.88 -9.90 -12.54
N ILE A 470 13.62 -11.17 -12.28
CA ILE A 470 13.54 -11.74 -10.93
C ILE A 470 14.63 -12.82 -10.83
N ARG A 471 15.72 -12.53 -10.11
CA ARG A 471 16.88 -13.43 -10.09
C ARG A 471 17.51 -13.68 -8.73
N ASN A 472 18.07 -14.86 -8.53
CA ASN A 472 18.91 -15.18 -7.37
C ASN A 472 18.27 -14.88 -6.00
N ASN A 473 16.94 -14.92 -5.91
CA ASN A 473 16.26 -14.72 -4.63
C ASN A 473 16.15 -16.05 -3.88
N LEU A 474 16.19 -15.98 -2.55
CA LEU A 474 16.00 -17.10 -1.66
C LEU A 474 14.63 -16.98 -0.98
N PHE A 475 13.78 -17.98 -1.15
CA PHE A 475 12.58 -18.16 -0.34
C PHE A 475 12.85 -19.24 0.69
N VAL A 476 12.53 -18.96 1.95
CA VAL A 476 12.80 -19.82 3.10
C VAL A 476 11.51 -20.13 3.83
N ASN A 477 11.21 -21.42 3.99
CA ASN A 477 10.04 -21.92 4.72
C ASN A 477 8.73 -21.23 4.28
N PHE A 478 8.54 -21.08 2.97
CA PHE A 478 7.56 -20.14 2.45
C PHE A 478 6.19 -20.79 2.26
N ASN A 479 5.23 -20.45 3.14
CA ASN A 479 3.87 -20.99 3.16
C ASN A 479 2.89 -20.08 2.41
N SER A 480 3.31 -19.56 1.26
CA SER A 480 2.50 -18.72 0.34
C SER A 480 3.03 -18.91 -1.08
N SER A 481 2.36 -18.35 -2.08
CA SER A 481 2.85 -18.43 -3.46
C SER A 481 4.01 -17.45 -3.68
N ALA A 482 5.03 -17.86 -4.44
CA ALA A 482 6.28 -17.11 -4.52
C ALA A 482 6.25 -16.04 -5.63
N ILE A 483 6.11 -16.42 -6.90
CA ILE A 483 6.25 -15.50 -8.03
C ILE A 483 5.04 -15.60 -8.97
N GLN A 484 4.51 -14.45 -9.39
CA GLN A 484 3.45 -14.37 -10.41
C GLN A 484 3.76 -13.32 -11.47
N ILE A 485 3.60 -13.69 -12.74
CA ILE A 485 3.46 -12.74 -13.85
C ILE A 485 2.01 -12.81 -14.34
N MET A 486 1.21 -11.83 -13.92
CA MET A 486 -0.26 -11.91 -13.97
C MET A 486 -0.82 -11.20 -15.21
N GLY A 487 -1.17 -11.98 -16.25
CA GLY A 487 -1.91 -11.51 -17.42
C GLY A 487 -3.35 -11.12 -17.13
N ASP A 488 -3.92 -11.58 -16.01
CA ASP A 488 -5.27 -11.20 -15.57
C ASP A 488 -5.31 -9.74 -15.15
N THR A 489 -5.78 -8.89 -16.05
CA THR A 489 -5.90 -7.46 -15.79
C THR A 489 -7.31 -6.95 -16.01
N GLY A 490 -7.68 -5.88 -15.29
CA GLY A 490 -8.99 -5.24 -15.43
C GLY A 490 -9.09 -4.42 -16.72
N GLU A 491 -10.28 -3.90 -17.01
CA GLU A 491 -10.57 -3.12 -18.23
C GLU A 491 -9.72 -1.85 -18.39
N ARG A 492 -9.17 -1.35 -17.28
CA ARG A 492 -8.32 -0.15 -17.23
C ARG A 492 -6.84 -0.46 -17.37
N ASP A 493 -6.45 -1.71 -17.49
CA ASP A 493 -5.06 -2.13 -17.31
C ASP A 493 -4.48 -2.67 -18.63
N LEU A 494 -3.22 -2.38 -18.93
CA LEU A 494 -2.46 -3.16 -19.92
C LEU A 494 -1.89 -4.42 -19.24
N PRO A 495 -1.85 -5.59 -19.90
CA PRO A 495 -1.25 -6.79 -19.32
C PRO A 495 0.28 -6.66 -19.22
N PRO A 496 0.92 -7.33 -18.25
CA PRO A 496 2.38 -7.41 -18.19
C PRO A 496 2.96 -8.25 -19.33
N GLU A 497 4.24 -8.04 -19.64
CA GLU A 497 4.99 -8.79 -20.65
C GLU A 497 6.52 -8.65 -20.43
N ASN A 498 7.32 -9.50 -21.09
CA ASN A 498 8.79 -9.45 -21.09
C ASN A 498 9.39 -9.66 -19.69
N ALA A 499 9.29 -10.89 -19.16
CA ALA A 499 9.80 -11.24 -17.84
C ALA A 499 10.83 -12.38 -17.89
N ILE A 500 11.86 -12.29 -17.04
CA ILE A 500 12.86 -13.33 -16.83
C ILE A 500 12.86 -13.71 -15.35
N ILE A 501 12.67 -14.99 -15.05
CA ILE A 501 12.70 -15.55 -13.70
C ILE A 501 13.81 -16.61 -13.65
N THR A 502 14.94 -16.30 -13.00
CA THR A 502 16.12 -17.18 -13.09
C THR A 502 16.95 -17.31 -11.81
N GLY A 503 17.51 -18.50 -11.57
CA GLY A 503 18.47 -18.71 -10.47
C GLY A 503 17.88 -18.59 -9.06
N ASN A 504 16.56 -18.59 -8.89
CA ASN A 504 15.93 -18.47 -7.58
C ASN A 504 15.91 -19.83 -6.85
N SER A 505 16.09 -19.80 -5.53
CA SER A 505 15.92 -20.97 -4.66
C SER A 505 14.65 -20.80 -3.85
N ILE A 506 13.64 -21.62 -4.13
CA ILE A 506 12.29 -21.50 -3.61
C ILE A 506 11.98 -22.70 -2.70
N ASP A 507 12.24 -22.54 -1.40
CA ASP A 507 11.84 -23.49 -0.36
C ASP A 507 10.39 -23.21 0.06
N LEU A 508 9.47 -24.05 -0.40
CA LEU A 508 8.05 -23.96 -0.07
C LEU A 508 7.67 -24.77 1.17
N THR A 509 8.61 -25.24 1.99
CA THR A 509 8.28 -26.05 3.17
C THR A 509 7.45 -25.25 4.18
N ALA A 510 6.28 -25.76 4.55
CA ALA A 510 5.43 -25.17 5.59
C ALA A 510 5.91 -25.60 6.99
N GLU A 511 6.68 -24.74 7.65
CA GLU A 511 7.15 -24.96 9.04
C GLU A 511 6.26 -24.24 10.08
N GLU A 512 5.76 -23.05 9.72
CA GLU A 512 4.92 -22.21 10.59
C GLU A 512 3.43 -22.43 10.24
N GLY A 513 2.85 -23.56 10.68
CA GLY A 513 1.42 -23.87 10.52
C GLY A 513 1.11 -24.89 9.41
N PRO A 514 -0.19 -25.15 9.14
CA PRO A 514 -0.59 -26.14 8.14
C PRO A 514 -0.22 -25.69 6.73
N SER A 515 0.10 -26.66 5.87
CA SER A 515 0.27 -26.44 4.43
C SER A 515 -0.99 -25.84 3.81
N GLN A 516 -0.80 -24.84 2.95
CA GLN A 516 -1.86 -24.17 2.18
C GLN A 516 -1.68 -24.39 0.67
N PRO A 517 -2.76 -24.38 -0.13
CA PRO A 517 -2.65 -24.35 -1.59
C PRO A 517 -1.74 -23.20 -2.04
N ARG A 518 -0.64 -23.50 -2.74
CA ARG A 518 0.31 -22.48 -3.18
C ARG A 518 1.10 -22.90 -4.41
N THR A 519 1.55 -21.90 -5.17
CA THR A 519 2.31 -22.09 -6.41
C THR A 519 3.65 -21.39 -6.31
N ALA A 520 4.74 -22.07 -6.67
CA ALA A 520 6.06 -21.43 -6.70
C ALA A 520 6.11 -20.34 -7.77
N ILE A 521 5.78 -20.69 -9.01
CA ILE A 521 5.79 -19.75 -10.15
C ILE A 521 4.50 -19.89 -10.96
N SER A 522 3.74 -18.81 -11.10
CA SER A 522 2.51 -18.76 -11.90
C SER A 522 2.64 -17.77 -13.07
N ILE A 523 2.43 -18.26 -14.29
CA ILE A 523 2.58 -17.46 -15.51
C ILE A 523 1.27 -17.47 -16.30
N THR A 524 0.66 -16.29 -16.41
CA THR A 524 -0.49 -16.06 -17.30
C THR A 524 -0.24 -14.94 -18.31
N ALA A 525 0.98 -14.39 -18.33
CA ALA A 525 1.40 -13.31 -19.22
C ALA A 525 2.31 -13.80 -20.36
N GLN A 526 2.67 -12.90 -21.27
CA GLN A 526 3.45 -13.22 -22.48
C GLN A 526 4.94 -12.89 -22.33
N ASP A 527 5.77 -13.52 -23.16
CA ASP A 527 7.22 -13.30 -23.26
C ASP A 527 7.91 -13.54 -21.92
N VAL A 528 7.73 -14.75 -21.38
CA VAL A 528 8.27 -15.13 -20.07
C VAL A 528 9.25 -16.28 -20.20
N THR A 529 10.45 -16.09 -19.65
CA THR A 529 11.45 -17.16 -19.50
C THR A 529 11.60 -17.52 -18.04
N VAL A 530 11.52 -18.81 -17.72
CA VAL A 530 11.72 -19.39 -16.39
C VAL A 530 12.87 -20.39 -16.47
N SER A 531 14.04 -20.05 -15.92
CA SER A 531 15.21 -20.91 -16.03
C SER A 531 16.01 -21.07 -14.75
N ASP A 532 16.74 -22.18 -14.59
CA ASP A 532 17.75 -22.34 -13.53
C ASP A 532 17.22 -22.16 -12.09
N ASN A 533 15.91 -22.35 -11.85
CA ASN A 533 15.34 -22.22 -10.52
C ASN A 533 15.36 -23.56 -9.79
N GLN A 534 15.57 -23.53 -8.47
CA GLN A 534 15.40 -24.68 -7.58
C GLN A 534 14.10 -24.49 -6.79
N ILE A 535 13.11 -25.34 -7.00
CA ILE A 535 11.81 -25.31 -6.33
C ILE A 535 11.66 -26.59 -5.54
N PHE A 536 11.44 -26.49 -4.23
CA PHE A 536 11.33 -27.70 -3.42
C PHE A 536 10.45 -27.58 -2.19
N VAL A 537 9.95 -28.72 -1.77
CA VAL A 537 9.51 -29.01 -0.40
C VAL A 537 10.50 -29.99 0.21
N ARG A 538 10.84 -29.78 1.48
CA ARG A 538 11.71 -30.69 2.25
C ARG A 538 10.87 -31.82 2.84
N GLY A 539 11.41 -33.04 2.82
CA GLY A 539 10.74 -34.20 3.42
C GLY A 539 9.73 -34.84 2.46
N GLN A 540 8.53 -35.12 2.96
CA GLN A 540 7.47 -35.77 2.19
C GLN A 540 6.87 -34.81 1.16
N THR A 541 6.31 -35.38 0.09
CA THR A 541 5.59 -34.62 -0.93
C THR A 541 4.40 -33.87 -0.32
N ASP A 542 4.24 -32.60 -0.70
CA ASP A 542 3.12 -31.75 -0.25
C ASP A 542 2.11 -31.57 -1.39
N GLU A 543 0.98 -32.27 -1.29
CA GLU A 543 -0.08 -32.31 -2.31
C GLU A 543 -0.70 -30.93 -2.62
N GLN A 544 -0.56 -29.97 -1.71
CA GLN A 544 -1.08 -28.60 -1.88
C GLN A 544 -0.14 -27.70 -2.71
N VAL A 545 1.07 -28.18 -3.03
CA VAL A 545 2.09 -27.39 -3.71
C VAL A 545 2.13 -27.68 -5.20
N THR A 546 2.04 -26.61 -5.99
CA THR A 546 2.36 -26.62 -7.42
C THR A 546 3.72 -25.94 -7.64
N GLY A 547 4.61 -26.58 -8.39
CA GLY A 547 5.89 -25.99 -8.77
C GLY A 547 5.71 -24.83 -9.75
N ILE A 548 5.39 -25.15 -11.00
CA ILE A 548 5.18 -24.16 -12.06
C ILE A 548 3.78 -24.32 -12.68
N ALA A 549 3.02 -23.24 -12.75
CA ALA A 549 1.70 -23.21 -13.37
C ALA A 549 1.67 -22.26 -14.58
N LEU A 550 1.16 -22.76 -15.70
CA LEU A 550 0.99 -22.03 -16.96
C LEU A 550 -0.51 -21.97 -17.35
N ARG A 551 -0.91 -20.96 -18.12
CA ARG A 551 -2.27 -20.85 -18.67
C ARG A 551 -2.28 -20.60 -20.17
N ASP A 552 -3.25 -21.16 -20.90
CA ASP A 552 -3.35 -21.17 -22.37
C ASP A 552 -3.24 -19.80 -23.08
N ASP A 553 -3.42 -18.68 -22.39
CA ASP A 553 -3.24 -17.33 -22.93
C ASP A 553 -1.82 -16.76 -22.74
N ALA A 554 -0.95 -17.43 -21.99
CA ALA A 554 0.47 -17.11 -21.89
C ALA A 554 1.19 -17.51 -23.19
N LEU A 555 1.76 -16.55 -23.91
CA LEU A 555 2.46 -16.79 -25.18
C LEU A 555 3.96 -16.63 -25.05
N ARG A 556 4.70 -17.38 -25.88
CA ARG A 556 6.18 -17.30 -25.95
C ARG A 556 6.77 -17.51 -24.56
N VAL A 557 6.45 -18.67 -23.99
CA VAL A 557 6.90 -19.09 -22.66
C VAL A 557 7.97 -20.15 -22.81
N ILE A 558 9.12 -19.94 -22.18
CA ILE A 558 10.22 -20.90 -22.16
C ILE A 558 10.46 -21.30 -20.71
N VAL A 559 10.43 -22.60 -20.41
CA VAL A 559 10.68 -23.15 -19.08
C VAL A 559 11.76 -24.21 -19.19
N HIS A 560 12.96 -23.94 -18.66
CA HIS A 560 14.07 -24.88 -18.81
C HIS A 560 15.08 -24.89 -17.66
N ASP A 561 15.82 -25.99 -17.54
CA ASP A 561 16.89 -26.14 -16.54
C ASP A 561 16.45 -25.89 -15.09
N ASN A 562 15.16 -26.08 -14.78
CA ASN A 562 14.65 -25.96 -13.41
C ASN A 562 14.71 -27.31 -12.69
N LEU A 563 14.97 -27.27 -11.38
CA LEU A 563 14.91 -28.42 -10.47
C LEU A 563 13.66 -28.31 -9.60
N LEU A 564 12.73 -29.25 -9.72
CA LEU A 564 11.48 -29.31 -8.96
C LEU A 564 11.46 -30.57 -8.08
N ARG A 565 11.25 -30.43 -6.77
CA ARG A 565 11.20 -31.56 -5.83
C ARG A 565 10.05 -31.49 -4.83
N GLY A 566 9.33 -32.60 -4.63
CA GLY A 566 8.43 -32.77 -3.48
C GLY A 566 7.13 -31.99 -3.57
N CYS A 567 6.76 -31.52 -4.77
CA CYS A 567 5.50 -30.81 -5.00
C CYS A 567 4.38 -31.82 -5.32
N GLY A 568 3.14 -31.56 -4.90
CA GLY A 568 1.97 -32.33 -5.36
C GLY A 568 1.90 -32.34 -6.90
N ILE A 569 2.12 -31.19 -7.52
CA ILE A 569 2.28 -31.06 -8.97
C ILE A 569 3.61 -30.39 -9.30
N GLY A 570 4.42 -31.00 -10.17
CA GLY A 570 5.65 -30.37 -10.69
C GLY A 570 5.32 -29.21 -11.63
N ILE A 571 4.91 -29.53 -12.85
CA ILE A 571 4.47 -28.54 -13.85
C ILE A 571 3.02 -28.80 -14.22
N THR A 572 2.20 -27.74 -14.23
CA THR A 572 0.80 -27.79 -14.65
C THR A 572 0.47 -26.77 -15.73
N SER A 573 -0.54 -27.07 -16.54
CA SER A 573 -1.20 -26.07 -17.39
C SER A 573 -2.71 -26.06 -17.17
N GLU A 574 -3.34 -24.90 -17.35
CA GLU A 574 -4.80 -24.73 -17.30
C GLU A 574 -5.34 -23.98 -18.52
N ARG A 575 -6.60 -24.23 -18.84
CA ARG A 575 -7.35 -23.51 -19.89
C ARG A 575 -7.68 -22.10 -19.41
N VAL A 576 -7.75 -21.14 -20.34
CA VAL A 576 -8.30 -19.81 -20.06
C VAL A 576 -9.81 -19.81 -20.34
N TYR A 577 -10.59 -19.32 -19.38
CA TYR A 577 -12.06 -19.30 -19.45
C TYR A 577 -12.58 -17.87 -19.55
N GLY A 578 -13.63 -17.64 -20.32
CA GLY A 578 -14.32 -16.36 -20.38
C GLY A 578 -15.84 -16.54 -20.36
N ALA A 579 -16.53 -15.41 -20.23
CA ALA A 579 -17.97 -15.34 -20.41
C ALA A 579 -18.32 -14.13 -21.28
N VAL A 580 -19.40 -14.23 -22.06
CA VAL A 580 -19.93 -13.14 -22.87
C VAL A 580 -20.50 -12.06 -21.93
N GLY A 581 -20.11 -10.81 -22.15
CA GLY A 581 -20.68 -9.62 -21.53
C GLY A 581 -21.76 -9.03 -22.43
N ASN A 582 -21.48 -7.87 -23.04
CA ASN A 582 -22.42 -7.21 -23.95
C ASN A 582 -22.28 -7.78 -25.37
N ILE A 583 -23.42 -8.12 -25.97
CA ILE A 583 -23.50 -8.51 -27.38
C ILE A 583 -23.77 -7.24 -28.19
N LEU A 584 -22.91 -6.94 -29.15
CA LEU A 584 -23.03 -5.78 -30.03
C LEU A 584 -23.76 -6.17 -31.32
N ASP A 585 -23.42 -7.34 -31.86
CA ASP A 585 -24.06 -7.97 -33.02
C ASP A 585 -23.75 -9.48 -33.05
N GLU A 586 -24.18 -10.17 -34.10
CA GLU A 586 -23.97 -11.62 -34.28
C GLU A 586 -22.49 -12.04 -34.43
N LYS A 587 -21.56 -11.09 -34.59
CA LYS A 587 -20.12 -11.33 -34.68
C LYS A 587 -19.33 -10.66 -33.56
N SER A 588 -19.92 -9.78 -32.77
CA SER A 588 -19.15 -8.89 -31.91
C SER A 588 -19.70 -8.87 -30.49
N PHE A 589 -18.81 -9.03 -29.51
CA PHE A 589 -19.17 -8.99 -28.10
C PHE A 589 -18.02 -8.49 -27.22
N THR A 590 -18.34 -7.91 -26.07
CA THR A 590 -17.35 -7.71 -24.99
C THR A 590 -17.37 -8.92 -24.08
N ARG A 591 -16.23 -9.29 -23.47
CA ARG A 591 -16.25 -10.29 -22.40
C ARG A 591 -16.77 -9.68 -21.11
N LEU A 592 -17.41 -10.49 -20.28
CA LEU A 592 -17.70 -10.13 -18.89
C LEU A 592 -16.37 -9.92 -18.16
N SER A 593 -16.24 -8.80 -17.44
CA SER A 593 -15.12 -8.55 -16.53
C SER A 593 -15.52 -9.03 -15.14
N PRO A 594 -15.11 -10.23 -14.68
CA PRO A 594 -15.41 -10.64 -13.33
C PRO A 594 -14.61 -9.81 -12.31
N ALA A 595 -15.09 -9.78 -11.07
CA ALA A 595 -14.38 -9.18 -9.93
C ALA A 595 -13.06 -9.92 -9.59
N TRP A 596 -12.92 -11.17 -10.02
CA TRP A 596 -11.77 -12.05 -9.74
C TRP A 596 -11.36 -12.79 -11.02
N GLY A 597 -10.05 -12.96 -11.22
CA GLY A 597 -9.38 -13.30 -12.50
C GLY A 597 -9.74 -14.64 -13.17
N GLY A 598 -8.83 -15.18 -13.98
CA GLY A 598 -9.11 -16.38 -14.77
C GLY A 598 -9.69 -16.12 -16.16
N THR A 599 -9.59 -14.88 -16.67
CA THR A 599 -10.19 -14.47 -17.95
C THR A 599 -9.16 -13.96 -18.96
N PRO A 600 -9.44 -14.07 -20.28
CA PRO A 600 -8.51 -13.57 -21.29
C PRO A 600 -8.10 -12.11 -21.05
N SER A 601 -6.80 -11.84 -21.08
CA SER A 601 -6.26 -10.50 -20.90
C SER A 601 -6.82 -9.50 -21.93
N TYR A 602 -7.00 -8.24 -21.51
CA TYR A 602 -7.26 -7.14 -22.43
C TYR A 602 -5.95 -6.72 -23.11
N LEU A 603 -5.65 -7.33 -24.25
CA LEU A 603 -4.33 -7.25 -24.89
C LEU A 603 -3.87 -5.83 -25.22
N ARG A 604 -2.55 -5.65 -25.31
CA ARG A 604 -1.89 -4.42 -25.80
C ARG A 604 -2.20 -4.17 -27.28
N ARG A 605 -2.07 -2.92 -27.73
CA ARG A 605 -2.39 -2.52 -29.12
C ARG A 605 -1.51 -3.23 -30.14
N ARG A 606 -0.22 -3.33 -29.83
CA ARG A 606 0.80 -3.97 -30.68
C ARG A 606 1.02 -5.44 -30.32
N SER A 607 -0.08 -6.20 -30.19
CA SER A 607 -0.06 -7.63 -29.89
C SER A 607 -0.76 -8.46 -30.97
N HIS A 608 -0.84 -9.78 -30.78
CA HIS A 608 -1.57 -10.69 -31.66
C HIS A 608 -3.10 -10.45 -31.70
N ARG A 609 -3.67 -9.72 -30.72
CA ARG A 609 -5.11 -9.36 -30.67
C ARG A 609 -6.05 -10.54 -30.93
N TYR A 610 -5.68 -11.71 -30.40
CA TYR A 610 -6.39 -12.99 -30.58
C TYR A 610 -6.74 -13.36 -32.03
N ALA A 611 -6.14 -12.72 -33.05
CA ALA A 611 -6.49 -12.98 -34.44
C ALA A 611 -6.18 -14.44 -34.80
N GLY A 612 -7.18 -15.15 -35.34
CA GLY A 612 -7.11 -16.57 -35.67
C GLY A 612 -7.28 -17.53 -34.49
N TRP A 613 -7.46 -17.03 -33.26
CA TRP A 613 -7.66 -17.88 -32.09
C TRP A 613 -9.03 -18.55 -32.12
N HIS A 614 -9.10 -19.74 -31.52
CA HIS A 614 -10.33 -20.50 -31.40
C HIS A 614 -10.99 -20.21 -30.06
N LEU A 615 -12.28 -19.97 -30.12
CA LEU A 615 -13.15 -19.79 -28.97
C LEU A 615 -14.09 -21.00 -28.92
N VAL A 616 -13.94 -21.83 -27.89
CA VAL A 616 -14.74 -23.04 -27.66
C VAL A 616 -15.89 -22.69 -26.74
N TRP A 617 -17.11 -22.83 -27.22
CA TRP A 617 -18.30 -22.55 -26.44
C TRP A 617 -18.62 -23.70 -25.51
N LEU A 618 -18.98 -23.38 -24.26
CA LEU A 618 -19.25 -24.38 -23.23
C LEU A 618 -20.75 -24.45 -22.93
N GLY A 619 -21.27 -25.68 -22.84
CA GLY A 619 -22.60 -25.95 -22.31
C GLY A 619 -22.69 -25.70 -20.81
N ASP A 620 -23.90 -25.75 -20.25
CA ASP A 620 -24.15 -25.53 -18.81
C ASP A 620 -23.41 -26.56 -17.92
N ASP A 621 -23.15 -27.76 -18.46
CA ASP A 621 -22.37 -28.83 -17.82
C ASP A 621 -20.85 -28.71 -18.05
N GLY A 622 -20.40 -27.66 -18.75
CA GLY A 622 -19.00 -27.40 -19.07
C GLY A 622 -18.46 -28.17 -20.28
N THR A 623 -19.31 -28.88 -21.03
CA THR A 623 -18.90 -29.61 -22.24
C THR A 623 -18.72 -28.68 -23.44
N ASP A 624 -17.79 -29.03 -24.34
CA ASP A 624 -17.57 -28.30 -25.60
C ASP A 624 -18.79 -28.47 -26.52
N THR A 625 -19.38 -27.37 -26.97
CA THR A 625 -20.63 -27.38 -27.79
C THR A 625 -20.42 -26.91 -29.21
N ASP A 626 -19.56 -25.90 -29.42
CA ASP A 626 -19.29 -25.30 -30.73
C ASP A 626 -17.94 -24.56 -30.71
N VAL A 627 -17.40 -24.20 -31.88
CA VAL A 627 -16.15 -23.45 -32.00
C VAL A 627 -16.33 -22.26 -32.94
N SER A 628 -15.97 -21.07 -32.48
CA SER A 628 -15.83 -19.88 -33.31
C SER A 628 -14.37 -19.49 -33.47
N ILE A 629 -14.07 -18.74 -34.53
CA ILE A 629 -12.73 -18.19 -34.77
C ILE A 629 -12.78 -16.69 -34.57
N VAL A 630 -11.85 -16.17 -33.78
CA VAL A 630 -11.67 -14.73 -33.59
C VAL A 630 -11.02 -14.16 -34.85
N ASP A 631 -11.68 -13.21 -35.49
CA ASP A 631 -11.13 -12.43 -36.60
C ASP A 631 -10.16 -11.38 -36.08
N ALA A 632 -10.57 -10.63 -35.05
CA ALA A 632 -9.75 -9.65 -34.35
C ALA A 632 -10.29 -9.35 -32.95
N PHE A 633 -9.43 -8.85 -32.08
CA PHE A 633 -9.81 -8.20 -30.83
C PHE A 633 -9.46 -6.71 -30.88
N ASP A 634 -10.43 -5.85 -30.56
CA ASP A 634 -10.25 -4.40 -30.43
C ASP A 634 -9.80 -4.06 -28.99
N PRO A 635 -8.54 -3.63 -28.79
CA PRO A 635 -8.01 -3.32 -27.46
C PRO A 635 -8.47 -1.98 -26.88
N GLU A 636 -9.07 -1.09 -27.67
CA GLU A 636 -9.63 0.18 -27.19
C GLU A 636 -11.04 -0.04 -26.65
N ASN A 637 -11.87 -0.71 -27.45
CA ASN A 637 -13.27 -0.95 -27.10
C ASN A 637 -13.48 -2.24 -26.30
N ARG A 638 -12.45 -3.09 -26.22
CA ARG A 638 -12.46 -4.41 -25.55
C ARG A 638 -13.44 -5.40 -26.18
N VAL A 639 -13.51 -5.37 -27.51
CA VAL A 639 -14.48 -6.12 -28.32
C VAL A 639 -13.79 -7.28 -29.00
N PHE A 640 -14.35 -8.48 -28.87
CA PHE A 640 -14.03 -9.61 -29.72
C PHE A 640 -14.88 -9.56 -30.98
N HIS A 641 -14.25 -9.75 -32.14
CA HIS A 641 -14.91 -9.94 -33.42
C HIS A 641 -14.71 -11.39 -33.90
N LEU A 642 -15.80 -12.09 -34.18
CA LEU A 642 -15.83 -13.43 -34.72
C LEU A 642 -15.84 -13.39 -36.24
N ARG A 643 -15.16 -14.35 -36.87
CA ARG A 643 -15.08 -14.47 -38.33
C ARG A 643 -16.45 -14.78 -38.96
N SER A 644 -17.20 -15.68 -38.33
CA SER A 644 -18.53 -16.11 -38.74
C SER A 644 -19.56 -15.72 -37.68
N PRO A 645 -20.80 -15.40 -38.09
CA PRO A 645 -21.85 -15.02 -37.16
C PRO A 645 -22.28 -16.20 -36.30
N ARG A 646 -22.64 -15.92 -35.05
CA ARG A 646 -23.15 -16.88 -34.08
C ARG A 646 -24.16 -16.22 -33.15
N ILE A 647 -25.22 -16.96 -32.82
CA ILE A 647 -26.17 -16.54 -31.78
C ILE A 647 -25.50 -16.74 -30.42
N MET A 648 -25.25 -15.64 -29.71
CA MET A 648 -24.64 -15.60 -28.37
C MET A 648 -25.68 -15.26 -27.30
N LYS A 649 -25.37 -15.57 -26.03
CA LYS A 649 -26.15 -15.10 -24.87
C LYS A 649 -25.24 -14.42 -23.83
N PRO A 650 -25.67 -13.36 -23.14
CA PRO A 650 -24.92 -12.81 -22.01
C PRO A 650 -24.68 -13.89 -20.94
N GLY A 651 -23.48 -13.92 -20.37
CA GLY A 651 -23.03 -14.94 -19.41
C GLY A 651 -22.60 -16.27 -20.03
N GLU A 652 -22.80 -16.47 -21.34
CA GLU A 652 -22.40 -17.71 -22.02
C GLU A 652 -20.88 -17.91 -21.93
N ARG A 653 -20.47 -19.11 -21.50
CA ARG A 653 -19.08 -19.42 -21.19
C ARG A 653 -18.33 -19.91 -22.41
N PHE A 654 -17.04 -19.62 -22.43
CA PHE A 654 -16.13 -20.11 -23.46
C PHE A 654 -14.73 -20.39 -22.91
N CYS A 655 -13.97 -21.23 -23.61
CA CYS A 655 -12.52 -21.27 -23.51
C CYS A 655 -11.88 -20.60 -24.72
N LEU A 656 -10.67 -20.06 -24.56
CA LEU A 656 -9.93 -19.42 -25.64
C LEU A 656 -8.56 -20.08 -25.80
N TYR A 657 -8.13 -20.39 -27.03
CA TYR A 657 -6.79 -20.94 -27.27
C TYR A 657 -6.25 -20.59 -28.66
N ASN A 658 -4.93 -20.61 -28.82
CA ASN A 658 -4.26 -20.43 -30.10
C ASN A 658 -4.14 -21.77 -30.86
N PRO A 659 -4.81 -21.96 -32.02
CA PRO A 659 -4.75 -23.22 -32.75
C PRO A 659 -3.38 -23.52 -33.37
N GLU A 660 -2.57 -22.49 -33.68
CA GLU A 660 -1.21 -22.64 -34.21
C GLU A 660 -0.19 -23.00 -33.11
N GLY A 661 -0.62 -22.88 -31.84
CA GLY A 661 0.15 -23.14 -30.64
C GLY A 661 0.49 -21.87 -29.88
N THR A 662 0.44 -21.96 -28.56
CA THR A 662 1.23 -21.09 -27.70
C THR A 662 2.68 -21.52 -27.92
N PHE A 663 3.61 -20.61 -28.27
CA PHE A 663 5.03 -20.97 -28.38
C PHE A 663 5.55 -21.33 -26.97
N TRP A 664 5.31 -22.56 -26.54
CA TRP A 664 5.75 -23.11 -25.26
C TRP A 664 6.90 -24.05 -25.51
N ASN A 665 8.01 -23.80 -24.84
CA ASN A 665 9.18 -24.66 -24.91
C ASN A 665 9.54 -25.07 -23.49
N LEU A 666 9.01 -26.22 -23.05
CA LEU A 666 9.22 -26.79 -21.73
C LEU A 666 10.27 -27.90 -21.85
N HIS A 667 11.51 -27.64 -21.45
CA HIS A 667 12.58 -28.60 -21.68
C HIS A 667 13.68 -28.65 -20.64
N ASP A 668 14.35 -29.79 -20.56
CA ASP A 668 15.55 -29.96 -19.72
C ASP A 668 15.29 -29.62 -18.22
N ASN A 669 14.03 -29.74 -17.75
CA ASN A 669 13.69 -29.62 -16.34
C ASN A 669 13.83 -30.99 -15.64
N MET A 670 14.28 -30.99 -14.39
CA MET A 670 14.34 -32.18 -13.54
C MET A 670 13.25 -32.12 -12.48
N ILE A 671 12.29 -33.04 -12.53
CA ILE A 671 11.12 -33.07 -11.65
C ILE A 671 11.11 -34.42 -10.94
N TYR A 672 11.25 -34.46 -9.61
CA TYR A 672 11.29 -35.74 -8.90
C TYR A 672 10.64 -35.66 -7.53
N GLY A 673 10.10 -36.79 -7.06
CA GLY A 673 9.37 -36.85 -5.79
C GLY A 673 8.08 -36.05 -5.79
N SER A 674 7.57 -35.68 -6.97
CA SER A 674 6.25 -35.05 -7.12
C SER A 674 5.18 -36.10 -7.39
N SER A 675 4.00 -35.95 -6.81
CA SER A 675 2.89 -36.90 -6.99
C SER A 675 2.40 -36.92 -8.44
N ARG A 676 2.38 -35.74 -9.07
CA ARG A 676 2.15 -35.56 -10.51
C ARG A 676 3.28 -34.72 -11.09
N PRO A 677 4.34 -35.32 -11.64
CA PRO A 677 5.46 -34.57 -12.21
C PRO A 677 5.00 -33.58 -13.29
N LEU A 678 4.04 -33.99 -14.13
CA LEU A 678 3.45 -33.18 -15.19
C LEU A 678 1.94 -33.41 -15.25
N ALA A 679 1.14 -32.33 -15.22
CA ALA A 679 -0.31 -32.37 -15.35
C ALA A 679 -0.79 -31.28 -16.31
N LEU A 680 -0.97 -31.61 -17.59
CA LEU A 680 -1.32 -30.62 -18.61
C LEU A 680 -2.82 -30.68 -18.96
N ASP A 681 -3.58 -29.67 -18.52
CA ASP A 681 -4.96 -29.42 -18.97
C ASP A 681 -5.00 -28.13 -19.81
N SER A 682 -4.34 -28.19 -20.96
CA SER A 682 -4.34 -27.15 -22.00
C SER A 682 -4.86 -27.75 -23.31
N PHE A 683 -5.33 -26.92 -24.25
CA PHE A 683 -5.76 -27.43 -25.57
C PHE A 683 -4.63 -28.03 -26.42
N GLY A 684 -3.36 -27.88 -26.02
CA GLY A 684 -2.15 -28.59 -26.50
C GLY A 684 -2.01 -28.76 -28.02
N ARG A 685 -1.14 -27.99 -28.70
CA ARG A 685 -0.96 -28.06 -30.18
C ARG A 685 0.48 -27.83 -30.67
N THR A 686 0.68 -27.84 -32.00
CA THR A 686 1.97 -27.92 -32.73
C THR A 686 3.07 -26.95 -32.34
N GLY A 687 2.74 -25.80 -31.74
CA GLY A 687 3.72 -24.81 -31.25
C GLY A 687 4.22 -25.03 -29.82
N ALA A 688 3.62 -25.96 -29.06
CA ALA A 688 4.06 -26.33 -27.73
C ALA A 688 4.94 -27.58 -27.78
N SER A 689 6.12 -27.53 -27.16
CA SER A 689 7.07 -28.65 -27.09
C SER A 689 7.41 -28.96 -25.63
N VAL A 690 7.35 -30.24 -25.30
CA VAL A 690 7.76 -30.80 -24.01
C VAL A 690 8.83 -31.85 -24.31
N ARG A 691 10.09 -31.58 -23.97
CA ARG A 691 11.22 -32.47 -24.33
C ARG A 691 12.27 -32.53 -23.23
N ASN A 692 12.97 -33.66 -23.11
CA ASN A 692 14.08 -33.83 -22.16
C ASN A 692 13.76 -33.49 -20.69
N ASN A 693 12.49 -33.44 -20.29
CA ASN A 693 12.15 -33.28 -18.88
C ASN A 693 12.32 -34.65 -18.20
N LEU A 694 13.19 -34.71 -17.19
CA LEU A 694 13.47 -35.94 -16.45
C LEU A 694 12.48 -36.02 -15.28
N THR A 695 11.64 -37.05 -15.28
CA THR A 695 10.62 -37.31 -14.26
C THR A 695 11.00 -38.46 -13.35
#